data_AF-A0A368T3W9-F1
#
_entry.id   AF-A0A368T3W9-F1
#
_cell.length_a   1.000
_cell.length_b   1.000
_cell.length_c   1.000
_cell.angle_alpha   90.00
_cell.angle_beta   90.00
_cell.angle_gamma   90.00
#
_symmetry.space_group_name_H-M   'P 1'
#
loop_
_entity.id
_entity.type
_entity.pdbx_description
1 polymer ?
#
loop_
_entity_poly.entity_id
_entity_poly.type
_entity_poly.pdbx_seq_one_letter_code
_entity_poly.pdbx_strand_id
1 'polypeptide(L)'
;MDTAASGPELGDYTAFLRRRWWIVAVGAAVGVTLAALALLVVPATYTAKTAVQVRPTGVPDLTGERSGRTNGEVNLDTEAQVVASTQVAYAAVSLMDSAEEVTEARERVSVTVPPNSSVLEIAFSDATPELARRGSAAFAAAYLDYRRAQVTDQLDGRIAALRDEREGRRAELDALAERAATSSGGARVRAESHLAAVQGELTELNNQINPLSALRESVVPGRIITAATAPDSPSSPVALLWLTGGALLGLLGGLTAGYVVDRSAPRLHRVRELRGSVGAPLLLDLTDEAEAVSAAGGPLPSAGRAAQGFHALAHTLRNRLGVTGRLLLVPAVPPGRSGGIAAVNLAAALARTDADVLLVCADLEDRTAAELLDVTDGPGLAEVLEGAAEHTEVERRPAGVPGLRVLPPGRPGEHTAELLQRDVMSVLLHELRGSARYVLIATAPTSVRADAYAMADDADAAIVTVELGRTRVSDAVDAVQRLERLGVEVLGTVGLPERRPAEVPVPEAAPAEHAGQRSAGAAIRTARDLFERLRVWWGLPPSSAAATPAGVTAAQPTEDRPAGAEQAEKADRTGTSEPAAPAAPPEPAEEDRTEQAVPEAEPAAPGPEAPAAPAAADGPVVKKSAVPAQQAGTAADDADLAPQR
;
A
#
# COMPACT_ATOMS: atom_id res chain seq x y z
N MET A 1 10.26 35.98 -25.42
CA MET A 1 10.23 35.10 -24.23
C MET A 1 8.77 34.99 -23.85
N ASP A 2 8.11 33.88 -24.21
CA ASP A 2 6.78 33.54 -23.70
C ASP A 2 6.59 32.03 -23.87
N THR A 3 6.97 31.29 -22.83
CA THR A 3 6.61 29.89 -22.66
C THR A 3 5.88 29.78 -21.32
N ALA A 4 4.65 30.28 -21.28
CA ALA A 4 3.71 29.86 -20.25
C ALA A 4 3.37 28.40 -20.54
N ALA A 5 4.00 27.49 -19.80
CA ALA A 5 3.63 26.09 -19.79
C ALA A 5 2.18 25.99 -19.29
N SER A 6 1.24 25.80 -20.21
CA SER A 6 -0.14 25.47 -19.88
C SER A 6 -0.12 24.24 -18.99
N GLY A 7 -0.56 24.39 -17.74
CA GLY A 7 -0.73 23.26 -16.83
C GLY A 7 -1.70 22.23 -17.44
N PRO A 8 -1.63 20.96 -17.00
CA PRO A 8 -2.51 19.91 -17.49
C PRO A 8 -3.97 20.33 -17.36
N GLU A 9 -4.71 20.33 -18.48
CA GLU A 9 -6.13 20.67 -18.51
C GLU A 9 -6.93 19.59 -17.76
N LEU A 10 -8.01 19.98 -17.08
CA LEU A 10 -8.91 19.07 -16.35
C LEU A 10 -9.39 17.87 -17.21
N GLY A 11 -9.44 18.03 -18.54
CA GLY A 11 -9.77 16.97 -19.48
C GLY A 11 -8.80 15.79 -19.46
N ASP A 12 -7.50 16.04 -19.29
CA ASP A 12 -6.46 14.99 -19.33
C ASP A 12 -6.58 14.04 -18.13
N TYR A 13 -6.97 14.55 -16.96
CA TYR A 13 -7.20 13.74 -15.75
C TYR A 13 -8.42 12.82 -15.89
N THR A 14 -9.47 13.25 -16.59
CA THR A 14 -10.67 12.41 -16.80
C THR A 14 -10.44 11.29 -17.82
N ALA A 15 -9.65 11.55 -18.85
CA ALA A 15 -9.25 10.55 -19.83
C ALA A 15 -8.38 9.45 -19.21
N PHE A 16 -7.45 9.84 -18.33
CA PHE A 16 -6.64 8.92 -17.52
C PHE A 16 -7.51 7.99 -16.67
N LEU A 17 -8.45 8.56 -15.91
CA LEU A 17 -9.29 7.78 -15.01
C LEU A 17 -10.13 6.76 -15.79
N ARG A 18 -10.66 7.12 -16.96
CA ARG A 18 -11.46 6.20 -17.79
C ARG A 18 -10.64 5.05 -18.39
N ARG A 19 -9.37 5.28 -18.73
CA ARG A 19 -8.52 4.28 -19.40
C ARG A 19 -7.84 3.31 -18.44
N ARG A 20 -7.60 3.73 -17.20
CA ARG A 20 -6.78 3.00 -16.21
C ARG A 20 -7.43 2.83 -14.83
N TRP A 21 -8.75 3.04 -14.69
CA TRP A 21 -9.47 2.85 -13.42
C TRP A 21 -9.25 1.48 -12.79
N TRP A 22 -9.03 0.44 -13.60
CA TRP A 22 -8.78 -0.92 -13.13
C TRP A 22 -7.49 -1.02 -12.29
N ILE A 23 -6.44 -0.23 -12.59
CA ILE A 23 -5.19 -0.23 -11.82
C ILE A 23 -5.44 0.33 -10.42
N VAL A 24 -6.24 1.40 -10.34
CA VAL A 24 -6.66 2.02 -9.07
C VAL A 24 -7.53 1.05 -8.26
N ALA A 25 -8.48 0.38 -8.92
CA ALA A 25 -9.35 -0.61 -8.29
C ALA A 25 -8.56 -1.82 -7.75
N VAL A 26 -7.59 -2.32 -8.51
CA VAL A 26 -6.68 -3.39 -8.07
C VAL A 26 -5.85 -2.94 -6.87
N GLY A 27 -5.29 -1.72 -6.91
CA GLY A 27 -4.55 -1.15 -5.79
C GLY A 27 -5.38 -1.11 -4.51
N ALA A 28 -6.62 -0.61 -4.58
CA ALA A 28 -7.54 -0.58 -3.46
C ALA A 28 -7.87 -1.99 -2.93
N ALA A 29 -8.13 -2.95 -3.83
CA ALA A 29 -8.42 -4.34 -3.45
C ALA A 29 -7.24 -5.01 -2.74
N VAL A 30 -6.01 -4.79 -3.22
CA VAL A 30 -4.79 -5.29 -2.56
C VAL A 30 -4.64 -4.68 -1.18
N GLY A 31 -4.86 -3.36 -1.04
CA GLY A 31 -4.80 -2.66 0.24
C GLY A 31 -5.80 -3.20 1.28
N VAL A 32 -7.05 -3.46 0.87
CA VAL A 32 -8.07 -4.09 1.73
C VAL A 32 -7.66 -5.52 2.12
N THR A 33 -7.14 -6.29 1.16
CA THR A 33 -6.73 -7.68 1.39
C THR A 33 -5.59 -7.77 2.39
N LEU A 34 -4.58 -6.90 2.27
CA LEU A 34 -3.46 -6.81 3.21
C LEU A 34 -3.93 -6.36 4.61
N ALA A 35 -4.85 -5.40 4.69
CA ALA A 35 -5.42 -4.99 5.97
C ALA A 35 -6.24 -6.11 6.64
N ALA A 36 -7.02 -6.86 5.86
CA ALA A 36 -7.75 -8.02 6.36
C ALA A 36 -6.82 -9.13 6.86
N LEU A 37 -5.72 -9.38 6.15
CA LEU A 37 -4.69 -10.32 6.59
C LEU A 37 -4.01 -9.85 7.88
N ALA A 38 -3.72 -8.56 8.02
CA ALA A 38 -3.14 -8.00 9.24
C ALA A 38 -4.07 -8.17 10.46
N LEU A 39 -5.38 -8.03 10.27
CA LEU A 39 -6.38 -8.29 11.33
C LEU A 39 -6.39 -9.75 11.83
N LEU A 40 -5.89 -10.70 11.04
CA LEU A 40 -5.75 -12.11 11.47
C LEU A 40 -4.47 -12.35 12.28
N VAL A 41 -3.47 -11.47 12.17
CA VAL A 41 -2.16 -11.62 12.84
C VAL A 41 -2.10 -10.83 14.14
N VAL A 42 -2.76 -9.67 14.21
CA VAL A 42 -2.76 -8.81 15.40
C VAL A 42 -3.68 -9.41 16.48
N PRO A 43 -3.18 -9.65 17.71
CA PRO A 43 -3.98 -10.23 18.77
C PRO A 43 -5.14 -9.30 19.17
N ALA A 44 -6.31 -9.89 19.34
CA ALA A 44 -7.50 -9.17 19.79
C ALA A 44 -7.41 -8.84 21.28
N THR A 45 -7.71 -7.59 21.63
CA THR A 45 -7.79 -7.13 23.03
C THR A 45 -9.20 -6.68 23.36
N TYR A 46 -9.68 -7.06 24.53
CA TYR A 46 -11.02 -6.79 25.05
C TYR A 46 -10.91 -5.89 26.27
N THR A 47 -11.66 -4.81 26.30
CA THR A 47 -11.66 -3.87 27.43
C THR A 47 -13.03 -3.88 28.12
N ALA A 48 -13.04 -4.12 29.43
CA ALA A 48 -14.25 -4.03 30.26
C ALA A 48 -14.13 -2.86 31.24
N LYS A 49 -15.27 -2.25 31.60
CA LYS A 49 -15.32 -1.00 32.38
C LYS A 49 -16.22 -1.15 33.60
N THR A 50 -15.76 -0.68 34.75
CA THR A 50 -16.52 -0.61 36.01
C THR A 50 -16.60 0.84 36.47
N ALA A 51 -17.80 1.31 36.79
CA ALA A 51 -18.02 2.66 37.29
C ALA A 51 -18.18 2.65 38.82
N VAL A 52 -17.29 3.35 39.53
CA VAL A 52 -17.26 3.41 40.99
C VAL A 52 -17.55 4.82 41.48
N GLN A 53 -18.58 5.00 42.29
CA GLN A 53 -18.84 6.26 42.98
C GLN A 53 -17.95 6.38 44.21
N VAL A 54 -17.16 7.44 44.27
CA VAL A 54 -16.35 7.78 45.45
C VAL A 54 -17.14 8.74 46.33
N ARG A 55 -17.29 8.40 47.62
CA ARG A 55 -18.01 9.23 48.59
C ARG A 55 -17.01 9.89 49.56
N PRO A 56 -17.21 11.15 49.98
CA PRO A 56 -16.44 11.70 51.08
C PRO A 56 -16.68 10.87 52.34
N THR A 57 -15.63 10.58 53.10
CA THR A 57 -15.64 9.65 54.24
C THR A 57 -15.99 10.32 55.57
N GLY A 58 -16.27 11.64 55.57
CA GLY A 58 -16.71 12.41 56.74
C GLY A 58 -15.66 12.60 57.84
N VAL A 59 -14.49 11.96 57.72
CA VAL A 59 -13.37 12.08 58.68
C VAL A 59 -12.89 13.53 58.87
N PRO A 60 -12.77 14.37 57.81
CA PRO A 60 -12.34 15.76 57.97
C PRO A 60 -13.35 16.64 58.75
N ASP A 61 -14.64 16.30 58.68
CA ASP A 61 -15.70 17.08 59.33
C ASP A 61 -15.72 16.88 60.86
N LEU A 62 -15.20 15.74 61.34
CA LEU A 62 -15.25 15.35 62.76
C LEU A 62 -13.92 15.55 63.49
N THR A 63 -12.81 15.57 62.77
CA THR A 63 -11.45 15.72 63.36
C THR A 63 -11.06 17.19 63.60
N GLY A 64 -11.85 18.15 63.11
CA GLY A 64 -11.56 19.58 63.25
C GLY A 64 -10.37 20.07 62.42
N GLU A 65 -9.70 19.16 61.70
CA GLU A 65 -8.64 19.45 60.74
C GLU A 65 -9.25 20.03 59.45
N ARG A 66 -9.74 21.27 59.53
CA ARG A 66 -9.99 22.09 58.33
C ARG A 66 -8.64 22.48 57.72
N SER A 67 -8.01 21.52 57.06
CA SER A 67 -6.86 21.80 56.20
C SER A 67 -7.34 22.58 54.97
N GLY A 68 -6.59 23.61 54.60
CA GLY A 68 -7.06 24.71 53.76
C GLY A 68 -7.49 24.37 52.32
N ARG A 69 -8.24 25.32 51.75
CA ARG A 69 -8.58 25.56 50.33
C ARG A 69 -9.33 24.49 49.51
N THR A 70 -9.54 23.26 49.97
CA THR A 70 -10.43 22.30 49.28
C THR A 70 -11.58 21.88 50.19
N ASN A 71 -12.80 22.25 49.82
CA ASN A 71 -14.03 22.03 50.58
C ASN A 71 -14.44 20.55 50.60
N GLY A 72 -13.74 19.67 51.36
CA GLY A 72 -14.18 18.29 51.59
C GLY A 72 -14.44 17.41 50.34
N GLU A 73 -14.06 17.92 49.16
CA GLU A 73 -14.33 17.31 47.88
C GLU A 73 -13.13 16.42 47.54
N VAL A 74 -13.42 15.15 47.36
CA VAL A 74 -12.42 14.13 47.07
C VAL A 74 -11.78 14.45 45.71
N ASN A 75 -10.46 14.64 45.68
CA ASN A 75 -9.74 14.85 44.43
C ASN A 75 -9.67 13.52 43.66
N LEU A 76 -10.54 13.36 42.66
CA LEU A 76 -10.66 12.13 41.90
C LEU A 76 -9.46 11.84 41.01
N ASP A 77 -8.67 12.84 40.63
CA ASP A 77 -7.43 12.59 39.89
C ASP A 77 -6.39 11.93 40.81
N THR A 78 -6.37 12.32 42.08
CA THR A 78 -5.55 11.65 43.10
C THR A 78 -6.07 10.24 43.37
N GLU A 79 -7.38 10.06 43.50
CA GLU A 79 -7.97 8.72 43.67
C GLU A 79 -7.73 7.82 42.45
N ALA A 80 -7.75 8.36 41.23
CA ALA A 80 -7.43 7.61 40.02
C ALA A 80 -5.98 7.08 40.04
N GLN A 81 -5.04 7.87 40.55
CA GLN A 81 -3.65 7.42 40.77
C GLN A 81 -3.56 6.34 41.86
N VAL A 82 -4.37 6.43 42.91
CA VAL A 82 -4.46 5.40 43.96
C VAL A 82 -4.98 4.07 43.39
N VAL A 83 -6.01 4.10 42.54
CA VAL A 83 -6.51 2.89 41.86
C VAL A 83 -5.41 2.22 41.02
N ALA A 84 -4.57 3.01 40.35
CA ALA A 84 -3.44 2.51 39.55
C ALA A 84 -2.18 2.19 40.38
N SER A 85 -2.24 2.29 41.71
CA SER A 85 -1.09 2.03 42.58
C SER A 85 -0.75 0.54 42.67
N THR A 86 0.52 0.24 42.99
CA THR A 86 1.00 -1.14 43.19
C THR A 86 0.22 -1.88 44.30
N GLN A 87 -0.22 -1.17 45.34
CA GLN A 87 -0.93 -1.78 46.47
C GLN A 87 -2.34 -2.22 46.08
N VAL A 88 -3.06 -1.39 45.31
CA VAL A 88 -4.37 -1.77 44.77
C VAL A 88 -4.23 -2.88 43.72
N ALA A 89 -3.19 -2.81 42.86
CA ALA A 89 -2.92 -3.85 41.88
C ALA A 89 -2.63 -5.22 42.53
N TYR A 90 -1.85 -5.27 43.62
CA TYR A 90 -1.60 -6.50 44.37
C TYR A 90 -2.90 -7.10 44.94
N ALA A 91 -3.74 -6.27 45.54
CA ALA A 91 -5.04 -6.70 46.05
C ALA A 91 -5.98 -7.17 44.92
N ALA A 92 -5.96 -6.49 43.76
CA ALA A 92 -6.74 -6.88 42.60
C ALA A 92 -6.30 -8.24 42.03
N VAL A 93 -4.99 -8.47 41.86
CA VAL A 93 -4.45 -9.77 41.41
C VAL A 93 -4.85 -10.90 42.36
N SER A 94 -4.80 -10.65 43.67
CA SER A 94 -5.25 -11.60 44.69
C SER A 94 -6.74 -11.94 44.56
N LEU A 95 -7.59 -10.97 44.18
CA LEU A 95 -9.02 -11.18 43.96
C LEU A 95 -9.34 -11.86 42.62
N MET A 96 -8.47 -11.73 41.63
CA MET A 96 -8.64 -12.36 40.31
C MET A 96 -8.36 -13.86 40.32
N ASP A 97 -7.67 -14.36 41.36
CA ASP A 97 -7.12 -15.73 41.45
C ASP A 97 -6.26 -16.05 40.21
N SER A 98 -5.47 -15.07 39.76
CA SER A 98 -4.58 -15.18 38.60
C SER A 98 -3.13 -15.35 39.04
N ALA A 99 -2.37 -16.17 38.31
CA ALA A 99 -0.92 -16.30 38.46
C ALA A 99 -0.15 -15.15 37.76
N GLU A 100 -0.83 -14.03 37.51
CA GLU A 100 -0.31 -12.89 36.76
C GLU A 100 0.63 -12.06 37.62
N GLU A 101 1.66 -11.48 37.00
CA GLU A 101 2.54 -10.55 37.71
C GLU A 101 1.81 -9.22 37.97
N VAL A 102 1.98 -8.67 39.17
CA VAL A 102 1.37 -7.39 39.59
C VAL A 102 1.75 -6.24 38.64
N THR A 103 2.95 -6.29 38.07
CA THR A 103 3.43 -5.28 37.10
C THR A 103 2.59 -5.29 35.82
N GLU A 104 2.31 -6.46 35.26
CA GLU A 104 1.52 -6.60 34.04
C GLU A 104 0.06 -6.17 34.25
N ALA A 105 -0.54 -6.56 35.38
CA ALA A 105 -1.90 -6.17 35.72
C ALA A 105 -2.04 -4.64 35.86
N ARG A 106 -1.01 -3.96 36.37
CA ARG A 106 -0.99 -2.50 36.50
C ARG A 106 -0.87 -1.78 35.14
N GLU A 107 -0.21 -2.38 34.16
CA GLU A 107 -0.12 -1.81 32.80
C GLU A 107 -1.42 -1.97 32.00
N ARG A 108 -2.23 -2.97 32.35
CA ARG A 108 -3.51 -3.27 31.70
C ARG A 108 -4.71 -2.50 32.28
N VAL A 109 -4.55 -1.84 33.42
CA VAL A 109 -5.58 -1.00 34.02
C VAL A 109 -5.44 0.46 33.57
N SER A 110 -6.55 1.08 33.22
CA SER A 110 -6.64 2.52 32.99
C SER A 110 -7.83 3.10 33.73
N VAL A 111 -7.67 4.29 34.29
CA VAL A 111 -8.69 4.95 35.09
C VAL A 111 -9.00 6.29 34.49
N THR A 112 -10.27 6.53 34.18
CA THR A 112 -10.75 7.80 33.64
C THR A 112 -11.69 8.46 34.64
N VAL A 113 -11.53 9.76 34.81
CA VAL A 113 -12.41 10.60 35.65
C VAL A 113 -13.32 11.41 34.71
N PRO A 114 -14.63 11.10 34.61
CA PRO A 114 -15.55 11.94 33.86
C PRO A 114 -15.64 13.34 34.48
N PRO A 115 -15.73 14.40 33.66
CA PRO A 115 -15.76 15.77 34.17
C PRO A 115 -17.00 16.02 35.03
N ASN A 116 -16.84 16.77 36.11
CA ASN A 116 -17.91 17.14 37.06
C ASN A 116 -18.66 15.94 37.66
N SER A 117 -17.97 14.81 37.83
CA SER A 117 -18.55 13.58 38.37
C SER A 117 -17.86 13.18 39.67
N SER A 118 -18.52 12.38 40.52
CA SER A 118 -17.93 11.68 41.68
C SER A 118 -17.60 10.22 41.36
N VAL A 119 -17.43 9.91 40.08
CA VAL A 119 -17.33 8.54 39.56
C VAL A 119 -15.96 8.31 38.95
N LEU A 120 -15.35 7.18 39.24
CA LEU A 120 -14.16 6.65 38.59
C LEU A 120 -14.58 5.57 37.61
N GLU A 121 -14.13 5.66 36.36
CA GLU A 121 -14.30 4.60 35.36
C GLU A 121 -13.00 3.81 35.27
N ILE A 122 -13.04 2.57 35.76
CA ILE A 122 -11.90 1.65 35.81
C ILE A 122 -12.03 0.68 34.64
N ALA A 123 -11.15 0.83 33.66
CA ALA A 123 -11.08 -0.02 32.49
C ALA A 123 -9.92 -1.01 32.63
N PHE A 124 -10.14 -2.28 32.29
CA PHE A 124 -9.10 -3.31 32.26
C PHE A 124 -9.14 -4.02 30.91
N SER A 125 -7.97 -4.16 30.28
CA SER A 125 -7.82 -4.72 28.92
C SER A 125 -7.06 -6.04 28.94
N ASP A 126 -7.64 -7.09 28.35
CA ASP A 126 -7.06 -8.44 28.32
C ASP A 126 -7.35 -9.15 26.97
N ALA A 127 -6.69 -10.28 26.72
CA ALA A 127 -6.89 -11.14 25.54
C ALA A 127 -8.26 -11.84 25.52
N THR A 128 -8.94 -11.98 26.67
CA THR A 128 -10.28 -12.58 26.72
C THR A 128 -11.32 -11.64 27.36
N PRO A 129 -12.57 -11.65 26.87
CA PRO A 129 -13.65 -10.82 27.43
C PRO A 129 -13.89 -11.04 28.93
N GLU A 130 -13.73 -12.30 29.38
CA GLU A 130 -14.01 -12.67 30.76
C GLU A 130 -12.89 -12.29 31.73
N LEU A 131 -11.61 -12.38 31.30
CA LEU A 131 -10.51 -11.82 32.06
C LEU A 131 -10.61 -10.30 32.15
N ALA A 132 -10.98 -9.63 31.06
CA ALA A 132 -11.22 -8.18 31.05
C ALA A 132 -12.27 -7.78 32.10
N ARG A 133 -13.41 -8.49 32.11
CA ARG A 133 -14.50 -8.29 33.06
C ARG A 133 -14.08 -8.53 34.50
N ARG A 134 -13.40 -9.65 34.78
CA ARG A 134 -12.91 -10.00 36.12
C ARG A 134 -11.89 -8.99 36.62
N GLY A 135 -10.95 -8.57 35.79
CA GLY A 135 -9.92 -7.60 36.17
C GLY A 135 -10.51 -6.24 36.51
N SER A 136 -11.39 -5.68 35.68
CA SER A 136 -12.05 -4.41 35.97
C SER A 136 -12.84 -4.47 37.30
N ALA A 137 -13.56 -5.57 37.54
CA ALA A 137 -14.31 -5.77 38.77
C ALA A 137 -13.39 -5.94 40.00
N ALA A 138 -12.29 -6.67 39.87
CA ALA A 138 -11.32 -6.90 40.93
C ALA A 138 -10.60 -5.60 41.34
N PHE A 139 -10.17 -4.78 40.37
CA PHE A 139 -9.56 -3.47 40.65
C PHE A 139 -10.54 -2.53 41.36
N ALA A 140 -11.82 -2.52 40.96
CA ALA A 140 -12.85 -1.73 41.62
C ALA A 140 -13.09 -2.16 43.07
N ALA A 141 -13.16 -3.47 43.33
CA ALA A 141 -13.31 -4.01 44.68
C ALA A 141 -12.07 -3.73 45.55
N ALA A 142 -10.87 -4.01 45.02
CA ALA A 142 -9.60 -3.77 45.69
C ALA A 142 -9.41 -2.30 46.10
N TYR A 143 -9.80 -1.35 45.23
CA TYR A 143 -9.75 0.07 45.56
C TYR A 143 -10.70 0.45 46.70
N LEU A 144 -11.94 -0.04 46.67
CA LEU A 144 -12.91 0.24 47.74
C LEU A 144 -12.45 -0.37 49.07
N ASP A 145 -11.86 -1.56 49.05
CA ASP A 145 -11.32 -2.21 50.24
C ASP A 145 -10.08 -1.48 50.77
N TYR A 146 -9.16 -1.06 49.90
CA TYR A 146 -8.01 -0.23 50.24
C TYR A 146 -8.45 1.08 50.93
N ARG A 147 -9.44 1.77 50.35
CA ARG A 147 -9.96 3.02 50.90
C ARG A 147 -10.69 2.81 52.23
N ARG A 148 -11.41 1.69 52.38
CA ARG A 148 -12.01 1.31 53.68
C ARG A 148 -10.92 1.12 54.73
N ALA A 149 -9.90 0.32 54.43
CA ALA A 149 -8.80 0.02 55.33
C ALA A 149 -8.06 1.30 55.77
N GLN A 150 -7.73 2.18 54.82
CA GLN A 150 -7.08 3.45 55.12
C GLN A 150 -7.88 4.32 56.10
N VAL A 151 -9.19 4.41 55.90
CA VAL A 151 -10.07 5.20 56.79
C VAL A 151 -10.21 4.54 58.15
N THR A 152 -10.38 3.22 58.21
CA THR A 152 -10.49 2.50 59.48
C THR A 152 -9.21 2.60 60.29
N ASP A 153 -8.04 2.50 59.66
CA ASP A 153 -6.74 2.62 60.32
C ASP A 153 -6.54 4.02 60.93
N GLN A 154 -6.95 5.08 60.20
CA GLN A 154 -6.92 6.45 60.72
C GLN A 154 -7.86 6.63 61.93
N LEU A 155 -9.08 6.11 61.84
CA LEU A 155 -10.05 6.17 62.95
C LEU A 155 -9.55 5.37 64.16
N ASP A 156 -8.97 4.19 63.94
CA ASP A 156 -8.43 3.34 65.00
C ASP A 156 -7.26 4.01 65.73
N GLY A 157 -6.35 4.65 64.99
CA GLY A 157 -5.27 5.45 65.59
C GLY A 157 -5.81 6.60 66.45
N ARG A 158 -6.83 7.32 65.96
CA ARG A 158 -7.42 8.45 66.71
C ARG A 158 -8.18 7.99 67.95
N ILE A 159 -8.96 6.92 67.83
CA ILE A 159 -9.72 6.34 68.95
C ILE A 159 -8.76 5.80 70.00
N ALA A 160 -7.66 5.14 69.60
CA ALA A 160 -6.63 4.67 70.52
C ALA A 160 -6.02 5.83 71.32
N ALA A 161 -5.59 6.90 70.65
CA ALA A 161 -5.03 8.08 71.32
C ALA A 161 -5.99 8.72 72.35
N LEU A 162 -7.28 8.85 72.01
CA LEU A 162 -8.29 9.38 72.94
C LEU A 162 -8.57 8.44 74.12
N ARG A 163 -8.52 7.12 73.88
CA ARG A 163 -8.68 6.12 74.94
C ARG A 163 -7.50 6.17 75.92
N ASP A 164 -6.29 6.36 75.42
CA ASP A 164 -5.08 6.50 76.24
C ASP A 164 -5.15 7.79 77.07
N GLU A 165 -5.56 8.92 76.47
CA GLU A 165 -5.75 10.18 77.19
C GLU A 165 -6.80 10.04 78.30
N ARG A 166 -7.94 9.40 78.01
CA ARG A 166 -8.99 9.09 78.98
C ARG A 166 -8.47 8.21 80.11
N GLU A 167 -7.62 7.22 79.82
CA GLU A 167 -7.02 6.36 80.85
C GLU A 167 -6.08 7.15 81.77
N GLY A 168 -5.25 8.04 81.20
CA GLY A 168 -4.41 8.95 81.97
C GLY A 168 -5.21 9.86 82.91
N ARG A 169 -6.30 10.47 82.41
CA ARG A 169 -7.20 11.31 83.23
C ARG A 169 -7.94 10.52 84.30
N ARG A 170 -8.27 9.25 84.03
CA ARG A 170 -8.90 8.37 85.01
C ARG A 170 -7.95 8.06 86.18
N ALA A 171 -6.69 7.77 85.89
CA ALA A 171 -5.69 7.58 86.94
C ALA A 171 -5.46 8.86 87.78
N GLU A 172 -5.49 10.04 87.14
CA GLU A 172 -5.44 11.33 87.85
C GLU A 172 -6.64 11.54 88.77
N LEU A 173 -7.85 11.20 88.32
CA LEU A 173 -9.08 11.25 89.11
C LEU A 173 -8.97 10.37 90.37
N ASP A 174 -8.49 9.14 90.22
CA ASP A 174 -8.34 8.20 91.34
C ASP A 174 -7.35 8.73 92.38
N ALA A 175 -6.22 9.29 91.94
CA ALA A 175 -5.23 9.92 92.83
C ALA A 175 -5.78 11.18 93.53
N LEU A 176 -6.61 11.98 92.84
CA LEU A 176 -7.28 13.15 93.44
C LEU A 176 -8.35 12.74 94.45
N ALA A 177 -9.10 11.67 94.18
CA ALA A 177 -10.09 11.12 95.10
C ALA A 177 -9.45 10.62 96.40
N GLU A 178 -8.32 9.93 96.31
CA GLU A 178 -7.55 9.49 97.48
C GLU A 178 -7.06 10.69 98.31
N ARG A 179 -6.47 11.72 97.66
CA ARG A 179 -6.03 12.95 98.34
C ARG A 179 -7.18 13.71 99.00
N ALA A 180 -8.36 13.75 98.37
CA ALA A 180 -9.55 14.37 98.95
C ALA A 180 -10.04 13.62 100.20
N ALA A 181 -9.91 12.29 100.20
CA ALA A 181 -10.28 11.45 101.35
C ALA A 181 -9.33 11.64 102.55
N THR A 182 -8.03 11.85 102.33
CA THR A 182 -7.02 12.00 103.40
C THR A 182 -6.82 13.45 103.86
N SER A 183 -7.35 14.44 103.15
CA SER A 183 -7.20 15.87 103.47
C SER A 183 -8.36 16.43 104.31
N SER A 184 -8.09 17.48 105.10
CA SER A 184 -9.11 18.18 105.90
C SER A 184 -9.11 19.70 105.64
N GLY A 185 -10.23 20.37 105.92
CA GLY A 185 -10.39 21.82 105.76
C GLY A 185 -10.31 22.29 104.29
N GLY A 186 -9.69 23.45 104.04
CA GLY A 186 -9.62 24.07 102.70
C GLY A 186 -8.81 23.31 101.64
N ALA A 187 -8.03 22.30 102.02
CA ALA A 187 -7.36 21.40 101.07
C ALA A 187 -8.36 20.43 100.43
N ARG A 188 -9.36 19.96 101.18
CA ARG A 188 -10.40 19.04 100.71
C ARG A 188 -11.29 19.70 99.65
N VAL A 189 -11.74 20.92 99.89
CA VAL A 189 -12.59 21.67 98.95
C VAL A 189 -11.91 21.87 97.59
N ARG A 190 -10.59 22.15 97.57
CA ARG A 190 -9.82 22.28 96.32
C ARG A 190 -9.66 20.95 95.58
N ALA A 191 -9.43 19.86 96.31
CA ALA A 191 -9.36 18.52 95.72
C ALA A 191 -10.71 18.10 95.11
N GLU A 192 -11.82 18.37 95.80
CA GLU A 192 -13.18 18.12 95.29
C GLU A 192 -13.49 18.96 94.04
N SER A 193 -13.07 20.23 93.96
CA SER A 193 -13.25 21.04 92.75
C SER A 193 -12.46 20.53 91.54
N HIS A 194 -11.24 20.03 91.75
CA HIS A 194 -10.46 19.41 90.67
C HIS A 194 -11.05 18.08 90.22
N LEU A 195 -11.57 17.28 91.15
CA LEU A 195 -12.24 16.02 90.84
C LEU A 195 -13.44 16.27 89.91
N ALA A 196 -14.27 17.27 90.21
CA ALA A 196 -15.38 17.66 89.35
C ALA A 196 -14.92 18.12 87.95
N ALA A 197 -13.79 18.84 87.86
CA ALA A 197 -13.23 19.28 86.58
C ALA A 197 -12.76 18.09 85.72
N VAL A 198 -12.00 17.15 86.30
CA VAL A 198 -11.53 15.95 85.59
C VAL A 198 -12.69 15.03 85.19
N GLN A 199 -13.75 14.94 86.00
CA GLN A 199 -14.98 14.24 85.61
C GLN A 199 -15.67 14.86 84.38
N GLY A 200 -15.66 16.19 84.28
CA GLY A 200 -16.14 16.91 83.09
C GLY A 200 -15.32 16.57 81.86
N GLU A 201 -13.98 16.59 81.97
CA GLU A 201 -13.07 16.21 80.87
C GLU A 201 -13.26 14.76 80.42
N LEU A 202 -13.44 13.81 81.34
CA LEU A 202 -13.72 12.41 81.00
C LEU A 202 -15.04 12.23 80.24
N THR A 203 -16.06 13.01 80.61
CA THR A 203 -17.34 13.02 79.89
C THR A 203 -17.17 13.57 78.48
N GLU A 204 -16.38 14.63 78.33
CA GLU A 204 -16.04 15.22 77.04
C GLU A 204 -15.27 14.24 76.14
N LEU A 205 -14.23 13.57 76.67
CA LEU A 205 -13.48 12.55 75.94
C LEU A 205 -14.40 11.39 75.49
N ASN A 206 -15.37 10.98 76.31
CA ASN A 206 -16.33 9.96 75.93
C ASN A 206 -17.27 10.43 74.81
N ASN A 207 -17.70 11.69 74.87
CA ASN A 207 -18.50 12.32 73.81
C ASN A 207 -17.73 12.45 72.49
N GLN A 208 -16.40 12.50 72.52
CA GLN A 208 -15.54 12.46 71.33
C GLN A 208 -15.32 11.03 70.80
N ILE A 209 -15.14 10.04 71.68
CA ILE A 209 -14.88 8.64 71.29
C ILE A 209 -16.10 7.97 70.65
N ASN A 210 -17.29 8.17 71.20
CA ASN A 210 -18.52 7.52 70.75
C ASN A 210 -18.87 7.77 69.27
N PRO A 211 -18.88 9.03 68.75
CA PRO A 211 -19.20 9.28 67.35
C PRO A 211 -18.13 8.72 66.40
N LEU A 212 -16.84 8.75 66.78
CA LEU A 212 -15.77 8.16 65.97
C LEU A 212 -15.90 6.63 65.89
N SER A 213 -16.26 6.00 67.01
CA SER A 213 -16.52 4.55 67.05
C SER A 213 -17.72 4.14 66.21
N ALA A 214 -18.78 4.96 66.21
CA ALA A 214 -19.95 4.76 65.35
C ALA A 214 -19.61 4.96 63.86
N LEU A 215 -18.79 5.96 63.53
CA LEU A 215 -18.32 6.18 62.16
C LEU A 215 -17.48 4.98 61.66
N ARG A 216 -16.58 4.46 62.49
CA ARG A 216 -15.75 3.29 62.18
C ARG A 216 -16.57 2.08 61.72
N GLU A 217 -17.71 1.82 62.38
CA GLU A 217 -18.57 0.68 62.05
C GLU A 217 -19.35 0.89 60.74
N SER A 218 -19.54 2.14 60.32
CA SER A 218 -20.39 2.51 59.18
C SER A 218 -19.63 3.09 57.98
N VAL A 219 -18.30 2.86 57.89
CA VAL A 219 -17.46 3.42 56.81
C VAL A 219 -17.87 2.85 55.44
N VAL A 220 -18.46 3.71 54.61
CA VAL A 220 -18.77 3.42 53.21
C VAL A 220 -17.87 4.28 52.31
N PRO A 221 -16.74 3.74 51.80
CA PRO A 221 -15.81 4.50 50.96
C PRO A 221 -16.38 4.78 49.57
N GLY A 222 -17.42 4.07 49.16
CA GLY A 222 -17.97 4.21 47.82
C GLY A 222 -18.84 3.02 47.47
N ARG A 223 -19.31 3.00 46.23
CA ARG A 223 -20.09 1.88 45.69
C ARG A 223 -19.86 1.74 44.19
N ILE A 224 -19.94 0.50 43.71
CA ILE A 224 -19.99 0.22 42.27
C ILE A 224 -21.37 0.63 41.77
N ILE A 225 -21.44 1.57 40.82
CA ILE A 225 -22.67 1.99 40.15
C ILE A 225 -22.97 1.05 38.98
N THR A 226 -21.96 0.75 38.18
CA THR A 226 -22.07 -0.10 37.00
C THR A 226 -21.00 -1.18 37.08
N ALA A 227 -21.43 -2.43 37.19
CA ALA A 227 -20.52 -3.59 37.20
C ALA A 227 -19.98 -3.86 35.79
N ALA A 228 -18.74 -4.34 35.70
CA ALA A 228 -18.17 -4.76 34.43
C ALA A 228 -18.98 -5.90 33.79
N THR A 229 -19.25 -5.74 32.50
CA THR A 229 -19.79 -6.78 31.61
C THR A 229 -18.71 -7.24 30.63
N ALA A 230 -18.76 -8.51 30.22
CA ALA A 230 -17.86 -9.02 29.19
C ALA A 230 -18.21 -8.36 27.85
N PRO A 231 -17.24 -7.75 27.14
CA PRO A 231 -17.49 -7.15 25.83
C PRO A 231 -17.74 -8.21 24.75
N ASP A 232 -18.75 -7.99 23.90
CA ASP A 232 -19.13 -8.93 22.83
C ASP A 232 -18.18 -8.91 21.62
N SER A 233 -17.38 -7.85 21.49
CA SER A 233 -16.45 -7.65 20.37
C SER A 233 -15.11 -7.08 20.84
N PRO A 234 -14.02 -7.36 20.12
CA PRO A 234 -12.70 -6.87 20.50
C PRO A 234 -12.64 -5.34 20.40
N SER A 235 -12.09 -4.71 21.43
CA SER A 235 -11.90 -3.26 21.49
C SER A 235 -10.75 -2.80 20.58
N SER A 236 -9.76 -3.66 20.36
CA SER A 236 -8.70 -3.44 19.38
C SER A 236 -8.27 -4.77 18.76
N PRO A 237 -7.84 -4.79 17.48
CA PRO A 237 -7.87 -3.70 16.50
C PRO A 237 -9.30 -3.41 15.96
N VAL A 238 -9.61 -2.14 15.68
CA VAL A 238 -10.91 -1.75 15.09
C VAL A 238 -10.93 -2.09 13.60
N ALA A 239 -11.63 -3.16 13.23
CA ALA A 239 -11.64 -3.69 11.86
C ALA A 239 -11.98 -2.63 10.80
N LEU A 240 -12.96 -1.76 11.07
CA LEU A 240 -13.35 -0.68 10.16
C LEU A 240 -12.20 0.28 9.87
N LEU A 241 -11.42 0.65 10.89
CA LEU A 241 -10.29 1.57 10.74
C LEU A 241 -9.17 0.96 9.89
N TRP A 242 -8.87 -0.32 10.12
CA TRP A 242 -7.84 -1.03 9.35
C TRP A 242 -8.24 -1.24 7.89
N LEU A 243 -9.47 -1.69 7.63
CA LEU A 243 -9.95 -1.92 6.26
C LEU A 243 -10.03 -0.62 5.46
N THR A 244 -10.53 0.46 6.07
CA THR A 244 -10.61 1.78 5.40
C THR A 244 -9.22 2.38 5.19
N GLY A 245 -8.32 2.27 6.18
CA GLY A 245 -6.92 2.68 6.04
C GLY A 245 -6.20 1.91 4.93
N GLY A 246 -6.37 0.59 4.87
CA GLY A 246 -5.83 -0.27 3.81
C GLY A 246 -6.37 0.10 2.43
N ALA A 247 -7.68 0.34 2.30
CA ALA A 247 -8.30 0.75 1.04
C ALA A 247 -7.73 2.09 0.54
N LEU A 248 -7.57 3.07 1.44
CA LEU A 248 -7.07 4.41 1.10
C LEU A 248 -5.61 4.36 0.64
N LEU A 249 -4.78 3.59 1.34
CA LEU A 249 -3.36 3.41 1.04
C LEU A 249 -3.18 2.62 -0.28
N GLY A 250 -4.04 1.61 -0.49
CA GLY A 250 -4.13 0.88 -1.76
C GLY A 250 -4.58 1.75 -2.94
N LEU A 251 -5.56 2.63 -2.73
CA LEU A 251 -6.02 3.58 -3.75
C LEU A 251 -4.91 4.56 -4.13
N LEU A 252 -4.17 5.09 -3.15
CA LEU A 252 -3.04 5.98 -3.39
C LEU A 252 -1.92 5.26 -4.18
N GLY A 253 -1.60 4.03 -3.80
CA GLY A 253 -0.64 3.19 -4.52
C GLY A 253 -1.09 2.89 -5.95
N GLY A 254 -2.36 2.55 -6.15
CA GLY A 254 -2.95 2.30 -7.46
C GLY A 254 -2.98 3.54 -8.35
N LEU A 255 -3.26 4.72 -7.78
CA LEU A 255 -3.21 6.01 -8.50
C LEU A 255 -1.79 6.33 -8.97
N THR A 256 -0.81 6.15 -8.08
CA THR A 256 0.62 6.39 -8.35
C THR A 256 1.13 5.43 -9.43
N ALA A 257 0.84 4.13 -9.31
CA ALA A 257 1.18 3.14 -10.32
C ALA A 257 0.49 3.44 -11.66
N GLY A 258 -0.80 3.80 -11.63
CA GLY A 258 -1.54 4.21 -12.81
C GLY A 258 -0.84 5.37 -13.53
N TYR A 259 -0.46 6.41 -12.79
CA TYR A 259 0.23 7.59 -13.30
C TYR A 259 1.59 7.25 -13.93
N VAL A 260 2.40 6.42 -13.26
CA VAL A 260 3.71 6.00 -13.77
C VAL A 260 3.57 5.21 -15.08
N VAL A 261 2.65 4.25 -15.14
CA VAL A 261 2.45 3.43 -16.36
C VAL A 261 1.83 4.27 -17.49
N ASP A 262 1.12 5.35 -17.18
CA ASP A 262 0.62 6.28 -18.20
C ASP A 262 1.71 7.18 -18.77
N ARG A 263 2.63 7.63 -17.92
CA ARG A 263 3.74 8.49 -18.33
C ARG A 263 4.88 7.71 -19.01
N SER A 264 4.95 6.39 -18.87
CA SER A 264 6.09 5.59 -19.33
C SER A 264 6.16 5.31 -20.84
N ALA A 265 5.27 5.85 -21.70
CA ALA A 265 5.45 5.85 -23.16
C ALA A 265 4.51 6.81 -23.91
N PRO A 266 4.86 8.09 -24.15
CA PRO A 266 4.09 8.96 -25.04
C PRO A 266 4.21 8.45 -26.48
N ARG A 267 3.12 7.90 -27.01
CA ARG A 267 3.01 7.52 -28.43
C ARG A 267 2.52 8.73 -29.23
N LEU A 268 2.98 8.85 -30.47
CA LEU A 268 2.58 9.91 -31.40
C LEU A 268 1.10 9.73 -31.76
N HIS A 269 0.23 10.54 -31.16
CA HIS A 269 -1.21 10.49 -31.40
C HIS A 269 -1.70 11.67 -32.23
N ARG A 270 -0.91 12.75 -32.38
CA ARG A 270 -1.29 13.91 -33.17
C ARG A 270 -0.20 14.35 -34.14
N VAL A 271 -0.62 14.62 -35.36
CA VAL A 271 0.13 15.18 -36.49
C VAL A 271 0.89 16.47 -36.12
N ARG A 272 0.30 17.28 -35.23
CA ARG A 272 0.89 18.53 -34.73
C ARG A 272 2.11 18.32 -33.84
N GLU A 273 2.25 17.14 -33.22
CA GLU A 273 3.39 16.79 -32.37
C GLU A 273 4.65 16.55 -33.23
N LEU A 274 4.50 16.01 -34.44
CA LEU A 274 5.61 15.74 -35.37
C LEU A 274 6.38 17.01 -35.74
N ARG A 275 5.66 18.11 -36.02
CA ARG A 275 6.26 19.39 -36.46
C ARG A 275 7.12 20.05 -35.37
N GLY A 276 6.87 19.75 -34.08
CA GLY A 276 7.58 20.37 -32.96
C GLY A 276 8.63 19.51 -32.29
N SER A 277 8.52 18.17 -32.37
CA SER A 277 9.34 17.26 -31.57
C SER A 277 10.32 16.40 -32.37
N VAL A 278 9.99 16.00 -33.61
CA VAL A 278 10.81 15.07 -34.41
C VAL A 278 11.93 15.76 -35.21
N GLY A 279 11.89 17.09 -35.33
CA GLY A 279 12.93 17.88 -36.02
C GLY A 279 12.85 17.86 -37.55
N ALA A 280 11.99 17.02 -38.14
CA ALA A 280 11.77 16.93 -39.58
C ALA A 280 10.35 17.41 -39.97
N PRO A 281 10.16 18.04 -41.15
CA PRO A 281 8.85 18.50 -41.58
C PRO A 281 7.95 17.30 -41.92
N LEU A 282 6.67 17.39 -41.54
CA LEU A 282 5.67 16.44 -42.01
C LEU A 282 5.32 16.74 -43.48
N LEU A 283 5.66 15.82 -44.37
CA LEU A 283 5.42 15.97 -45.81
C LEU A 283 4.06 15.48 -46.25
N LEU A 284 3.56 14.42 -45.60
CA LEU A 284 2.29 13.81 -45.93
C LEU A 284 1.62 13.28 -44.67
N ASP A 285 0.32 13.52 -44.56
CA ASP A 285 -0.53 13.05 -43.49
C ASP A 285 -1.70 12.26 -44.08
N LEU A 286 -1.81 10.99 -43.69
CA LEU A 286 -2.86 10.08 -44.15
C LEU A 286 -3.74 9.58 -43.01
N THR A 287 -3.70 10.20 -41.82
CA THR A 287 -4.50 9.76 -40.67
C THR A 287 -5.98 9.68 -40.96
N ASP A 288 -6.50 10.68 -41.67
CA ASP A 288 -7.93 10.81 -41.95
C ASP A 288 -8.39 9.88 -43.09
N GLU A 289 -7.45 9.24 -43.78
CA GLU A 289 -7.69 8.37 -44.94
C GLU A 289 -7.45 6.89 -44.59
N ALA A 290 -7.55 6.53 -43.30
CA ALA A 290 -7.29 5.18 -42.79
C ALA A 290 -8.10 4.09 -43.48
N GLU A 291 -9.37 4.35 -43.77
CA GLU A 291 -10.24 3.42 -44.49
C GLU A 291 -9.80 3.24 -45.94
N ALA A 292 -9.42 4.31 -46.63
CA ALA A 292 -8.97 4.25 -48.02
C ALA A 292 -7.63 3.51 -48.16
N VAL A 293 -6.68 3.77 -47.25
CA VAL A 293 -5.38 3.07 -47.20
C VAL A 293 -5.58 1.60 -46.82
N SER A 294 -6.57 1.28 -45.98
CA SER A 294 -6.87 -0.09 -45.58
C SER A 294 -7.69 -0.87 -46.60
N ALA A 295 -8.53 -0.21 -47.39
CA ALA A 295 -9.34 -0.87 -48.41
C ALA A 295 -8.51 -1.18 -49.66
N ALA A 296 -7.41 -0.47 -49.88
CA ALA A 296 -6.52 -0.70 -51.01
C ALA A 296 -5.74 -2.01 -50.85
N GLY A 297 -6.10 -3.02 -51.66
CA GLY A 297 -5.36 -4.26 -51.82
C GLY A 297 -4.16 -4.15 -52.77
N GLY A 298 -3.79 -2.94 -53.19
CA GLY A 298 -2.69 -2.65 -54.12
C GLY A 298 -2.30 -1.17 -54.08
N PRO A 299 -1.61 -0.61 -55.10
CA PRO A 299 -1.23 0.79 -55.11
C PRO A 299 -2.48 1.66 -55.11
N LEU A 300 -2.44 2.78 -54.40
CA LEU A 300 -3.60 3.64 -54.25
C LEU A 300 -4.11 4.14 -55.62
N PRO A 301 -5.43 4.07 -55.86
CA PRO A 301 -6.03 4.53 -57.11
C PRO A 301 -5.80 6.03 -57.27
N SER A 302 -5.43 6.46 -58.49
CA SER A 302 -5.02 7.84 -58.80
C SER A 302 -6.04 8.93 -58.41
N ALA A 303 -7.32 8.58 -58.33
CA ALA A 303 -8.40 9.51 -57.99
C ALA A 303 -8.56 9.75 -56.47
N GLY A 304 -7.99 8.92 -55.60
CA GLY A 304 -8.17 9.03 -54.14
C GLY A 304 -7.39 10.18 -53.51
N ARG A 305 -7.90 10.76 -52.41
CA ARG A 305 -7.21 11.83 -51.67
C ARG A 305 -5.84 11.39 -51.14
N ALA A 306 -5.75 10.17 -50.62
CA ALA A 306 -4.47 9.59 -50.22
C ALA A 306 -3.46 9.53 -51.38
N ALA A 307 -3.91 9.16 -52.59
CA ALA A 307 -3.05 9.14 -53.78
C ALA A 307 -2.63 10.54 -54.24
N GLN A 308 -3.53 11.53 -54.15
CA GLN A 308 -3.23 12.95 -54.41
C GLN A 308 -2.13 13.46 -53.47
N GLY A 309 -2.18 13.07 -52.19
CA GLY A 309 -1.13 13.38 -51.21
C GLY A 309 0.24 12.85 -51.63
N PHE A 310 0.32 11.59 -52.08
CA PHE A 310 1.56 11.04 -52.64
C PHE A 310 2.00 11.71 -53.95
N HIS A 311 1.07 12.16 -54.80
CA HIS A 311 1.43 12.93 -56.01
C HIS A 311 2.02 14.31 -55.65
N ALA A 312 1.46 14.99 -54.65
CA ALA A 312 2.01 16.25 -54.13
C ALA A 312 3.40 16.05 -53.52
N LEU A 313 3.59 14.96 -52.78
CA LEU A 313 4.90 14.54 -52.28
C LEU A 313 5.89 14.29 -53.43
N ALA A 314 5.53 13.47 -54.42
CA ALA A 314 6.35 13.18 -55.60
C ALA A 314 6.75 14.46 -56.36
N HIS A 315 5.82 15.40 -56.54
CA HIS A 315 6.11 16.70 -57.16
C HIS A 315 7.10 17.53 -56.33
N THR A 316 6.97 17.52 -55.01
CA THR A 316 7.89 18.21 -54.09
C THR A 316 9.29 17.60 -54.14
N LEU A 317 9.38 16.27 -54.15
CA LEU A 317 10.65 15.54 -54.28
C LEU A 317 11.33 15.84 -55.60
N ARG A 318 10.59 15.82 -56.71
CA ARG A 318 11.12 16.14 -58.04
C ARG A 318 11.71 17.55 -58.11
N ASN A 319 11.04 18.52 -57.48
CA ASN A 319 11.51 19.90 -57.45
C ASN A 319 12.75 20.08 -56.56
N ARG A 320 12.89 19.30 -55.48
CA ARG A 320 14.04 19.39 -54.57
C ARG A 320 15.26 18.61 -55.03
N LEU A 321 15.07 17.40 -55.58
CA LEU A 321 16.16 16.43 -55.81
C LEU A 321 16.76 16.48 -57.23
N GLY A 322 16.11 17.15 -58.19
CA GLY A 322 16.63 17.36 -59.55
C GLY A 322 16.39 16.19 -60.51
N VAL A 323 17.30 15.98 -61.48
CA VAL A 323 16.96 15.31 -62.75
C VAL A 323 17.36 13.83 -62.86
N THR A 324 18.41 13.31 -62.20
CA THR A 324 18.82 11.89 -62.40
C THR A 324 19.60 11.25 -61.24
N GLY A 325 19.36 9.96 -61.00
CA GLY A 325 20.23 9.04 -60.23
C GLY A 325 20.18 9.23 -58.72
N ARG A 326 18.97 9.37 -58.15
CA ARG A 326 18.78 9.64 -56.72
C ARG A 326 18.35 8.40 -55.96
N LEU A 327 19.09 8.07 -54.91
CA LEU A 327 18.81 6.99 -53.98
C LEU A 327 18.04 7.53 -52.76
N LEU A 328 16.83 7.01 -52.53
CA LEU A 328 15.89 7.49 -51.53
C LEU A 328 15.56 6.36 -50.54
N LEU A 329 15.93 6.55 -49.27
CA LEU A 329 15.54 5.64 -48.20
C LEU A 329 14.13 5.95 -47.72
N VAL A 330 13.30 4.90 -47.57
CA VAL A 330 11.96 5.01 -46.99
C VAL A 330 11.82 4.09 -45.78
N PRO A 331 12.50 4.38 -44.65
CA PRO A 331 12.40 3.57 -43.45
C PRO A 331 11.09 3.79 -42.72
N ALA A 332 10.50 2.72 -42.18
CA ALA A 332 9.50 2.83 -41.12
C ALA A 332 10.16 2.99 -39.75
N VAL A 333 9.50 3.68 -38.82
CA VAL A 333 9.95 3.70 -37.41
C VAL A 333 9.43 2.45 -36.68
N PRO A 334 8.10 2.26 -36.47
CA PRO A 334 7.60 1.06 -35.82
C PRO A 334 7.52 -0.14 -36.79
N PRO A 335 7.57 -1.38 -36.30
CA PRO A 335 7.33 -2.55 -37.12
C PRO A 335 5.88 -2.64 -37.60
N GLY A 336 5.71 -2.99 -38.86
CA GLY A 336 4.40 -3.14 -39.50
C GLY A 336 4.45 -2.81 -40.98
N ARG A 337 3.27 -2.77 -41.61
CA ARG A 337 3.11 -2.59 -43.06
C ARG A 337 3.30 -1.15 -43.54
N SER A 338 3.53 -0.21 -42.63
CA SER A 338 3.52 1.23 -42.92
C SER A 338 4.65 1.64 -43.87
N GLY A 339 5.86 1.12 -43.67
CA GLY A 339 7.00 1.36 -44.56
C GLY A 339 6.74 0.88 -45.99
N GLY A 340 6.30 -0.37 -46.15
CA GLY A 340 5.95 -0.93 -47.46
C GLY A 340 4.84 -0.15 -48.17
N ILE A 341 3.77 0.23 -47.45
CA ILE A 341 2.68 1.05 -48.01
C ILE A 341 3.20 2.41 -48.48
N ALA A 342 3.99 3.11 -47.65
CA ALA A 342 4.55 4.41 -48.01
C ALA A 342 5.46 4.31 -49.24
N ALA A 343 6.36 3.33 -49.25
CA ALA A 343 7.32 3.14 -50.34
C ALA A 343 6.63 2.80 -51.68
N VAL A 344 5.66 1.87 -51.68
CA VAL A 344 4.91 1.51 -52.89
C VAL A 344 4.15 2.70 -53.46
N ASN A 345 3.42 3.43 -52.62
CA ASN A 345 2.59 4.53 -53.09
C ASN A 345 3.41 5.74 -53.52
N LEU A 346 4.55 5.99 -52.88
CA LEU A 346 5.49 7.00 -53.33
C LEU A 346 6.14 6.63 -54.66
N ALA A 347 6.59 5.38 -54.82
CA ALA A 347 7.17 4.88 -56.06
C ALA A 347 6.16 4.95 -57.21
N ALA A 348 4.91 4.55 -56.96
CA ALA A 348 3.83 4.63 -57.94
C ALA A 348 3.49 6.08 -58.31
N ALA A 349 3.50 7.01 -57.35
CA ALA A 349 3.27 8.43 -57.62
C ALA A 349 4.40 9.06 -58.45
N LEU A 350 5.67 8.71 -58.17
CA LEU A 350 6.81 9.15 -58.98
C LEU A 350 6.74 8.59 -60.41
N ALA A 351 6.45 7.30 -60.56
CA ALA A 351 6.34 6.65 -61.88
C ALA A 351 5.23 7.27 -62.75
N ARG A 352 4.08 7.60 -62.15
CA ARG A 352 2.97 8.29 -62.83
C ARG A 352 3.32 9.70 -63.31
N THR A 353 4.39 10.30 -62.80
CA THR A 353 4.89 11.61 -63.25
C THR A 353 5.97 11.50 -64.34
N ASP A 354 5.95 10.39 -65.10
CA ASP A 354 6.85 10.07 -66.22
C ASP A 354 8.32 9.93 -65.78
N ALA A 355 8.53 9.38 -64.58
CA ALA A 355 9.85 9.04 -64.08
C ALA A 355 10.07 7.52 -64.17
N ASP A 356 11.28 7.12 -64.56
CA ASP A 356 11.72 5.73 -64.43
C ASP A 356 12.12 5.47 -62.98
N VAL A 357 11.36 4.62 -62.29
CA VAL A 357 11.50 4.38 -60.85
C VAL A 357 11.80 2.92 -60.59
N LEU A 358 12.84 2.65 -59.79
CA LEU A 358 13.13 1.32 -59.25
C LEU A 358 12.81 1.31 -57.74
N LEU A 359 11.91 0.44 -57.31
CA LEU A 359 11.64 0.17 -55.89
C LEU A 359 12.39 -1.09 -55.46
N VAL A 360 13.33 -0.96 -54.53
CA VAL A 360 14.08 -2.06 -53.91
C VAL A 360 13.43 -2.42 -52.58
N CYS A 361 12.94 -3.65 -52.47
CA CYS A 361 12.39 -4.18 -51.23
C CYS A 361 13.52 -4.74 -50.35
N ALA A 362 14.17 -3.87 -49.59
CA ALA A 362 15.27 -4.21 -48.69
C ALA A 362 14.83 -4.69 -47.29
N ASP A 363 13.53 -4.61 -46.97
CA ASP A 363 12.95 -5.37 -45.86
C ASP A 363 12.65 -6.81 -46.31
N LEU A 364 13.56 -7.73 -45.98
CA LEU A 364 13.43 -9.14 -46.33
C LEU A 364 12.33 -9.86 -45.52
N GLU A 365 11.88 -9.29 -44.41
CA GLU A 365 10.83 -9.87 -43.55
C GLU A 365 9.44 -9.34 -43.92
N ASP A 366 9.33 -8.06 -44.29
CA ASP A 366 8.06 -7.46 -44.72
C ASP A 366 7.80 -7.63 -46.22
N ARG A 367 6.85 -8.51 -46.55
CA ARG A 367 6.40 -8.72 -47.93
C ARG A 367 5.36 -7.71 -48.41
N THR A 368 4.95 -6.75 -47.58
CA THR A 368 3.88 -5.79 -47.91
C THR A 368 4.11 -5.09 -49.25
N ALA A 369 5.33 -4.64 -49.55
CA ALA A 369 5.60 -3.94 -50.80
C ALA A 369 5.40 -4.85 -52.03
N ALA A 370 5.85 -6.10 -51.95
CA ALA A 370 5.68 -7.08 -53.01
C ALA A 370 4.23 -7.55 -53.15
N GLU A 371 3.52 -7.73 -52.03
CA GLU A 371 2.09 -8.09 -52.00
C GLU A 371 1.21 -7.01 -52.63
N LEU A 372 1.44 -5.74 -52.28
CA LEU A 372 0.67 -4.63 -52.85
C LEU A 372 0.90 -4.46 -54.35
N LEU A 373 2.03 -4.95 -54.88
CA LEU A 373 2.38 -4.85 -56.29
C LEU A 373 2.16 -6.14 -57.08
N ASP A 374 1.67 -7.19 -56.43
CA ASP A 374 1.45 -8.52 -57.00
C ASP A 374 2.73 -9.11 -57.64
N VAL A 375 3.87 -8.95 -56.95
CA VAL A 375 5.21 -9.38 -57.39
C VAL A 375 5.92 -10.27 -56.35
N THR A 376 5.16 -11.08 -55.60
CA THR A 376 5.66 -11.89 -54.48
C THR A 376 6.46 -13.12 -54.88
N ASP A 377 6.33 -13.60 -56.12
CA ASP A 377 6.90 -14.88 -56.55
C ASP A 377 8.26 -14.73 -57.24
N GLY A 378 9.21 -15.62 -56.91
CA GLY A 378 10.47 -15.81 -57.61
C GLY A 378 11.69 -15.16 -56.93
N PRO A 379 12.85 -15.18 -57.61
CA PRO A 379 14.09 -14.57 -57.11
C PRO A 379 13.98 -13.05 -57.06
N GLY A 380 14.76 -12.43 -56.17
CA GLY A 380 14.79 -10.99 -55.92
C GLY A 380 16.10 -10.54 -55.27
N LEU A 381 16.02 -9.54 -54.38
CA LEU A 381 17.18 -8.92 -53.74
C LEU A 381 18.06 -9.93 -53.00
N ALA A 382 17.45 -10.91 -52.32
CA ALA A 382 18.19 -11.96 -51.64
C ALA A 382 19.15 -12.72 -52.58
N GLU A 383 18.63 -13.20 -53.71
CA GLU A 383 19.42 -13.93 -54.70
C GLU A 383 20.47 -13.06 -55.40
N VAL A 384 20.20 -11.75 -55.57
CA VAL A 384 21.19 -10.80 -56.11
C VAL A 384 22.36 -10.60 -55.15
N LEU A 385 22.08 -10.44 -53.86
CA LEU A 385 23.12 -10.26 -52.83
C LEU A 385 23.97 -11.52 -52.64
N GLU A 386 23.37 -12.69 -52.85
CA GLU A 386 24.07 -13.97 -52.84
C GLU A 386 24.86 -14.25 -54.13
N GLY A 387 24.75 -13.38 -55.14
CA GLY A 387 25.41 -13.54 -56.44
C GLY A 387 24.80 -14.65 -57.31
N ALA A 388 23.57 -15.10 -56.98
CA ALA A 388 22.87 -16.16 -57.69
C ALA A 388 22.08 -15.65 -58.91
N ALA A 389 21.84 -14.35 -59.02
CA ALA A 389 21.19 -13.71 -60.16
C ALA A 389 21.66 -12.26 -60.34
N GLU A 390 21.58 -11.73 -61.56
CA GLU A 390 21.79 -10.29 -61.80
C GLU A 390 20.52 -9.49 -61.51
N HIS A 391 20.67 -8.25 -61.01
CA HIS A 391 19.52 -7.42 -60.64
C HIS A 391 18.55 -7.19 -61.81
N THR A 392 19.06 -7.04 -63.04
CA THR A 392 18.24 -6.84 -64.25
C THR A 392 17.38 -8.04 -64.62
N GLU A 393 17.75 -9.26 -64.21
CA GLU A 393 17.01 -10.49 -64.52
C GLU A 393 15.84 -10.72 -63.56
N VAL A 394 15.94 -10.18 -62.34
CA VAL A 394 14.96 -10.39 -61.26
C VAL A 394 14.02 -9.19 -61.06
N GLU A 395 14.30 -8.05 -61.71
CA GLU A 395 13.43 -6.89 -61.73
C GLU A 395 12.07 -7.21 -62.37
N ARG A 396 10.99 -6.86 -61.67
CA ARG A 396 9.61 -7.07 -62.13
C ARG A 396 8.91 -5.75 -62.41
N ARG A 397 8.03 -5.76 -63.42
CA ARG A 397 7.16 -4.62 -63.74
C ARG A 397 5.74 -4.92 -63.25
N PRO A 398 5.25 -4.26 -62.19
CA PRO A 398 3.91 -4.48 -61.67
C PRO A 398 2.84 -4.01 -62.66
N ALA A 399 1.71 -4.71 -62.69
CA ALA A 399 0.58 -4.33 -63.52
C ALA A 399 -0.06 -3.02 -63.00
N GLY A 400 -0.40 -2.11 -63.92
CA GLY A 400 -1.16 -0.89 -63.59
C GLY A 400 -0.33 0.35 -63.21
N VAL A 401 1.00 0.27 -63.17
CA VAL A 401 1.88 1.43 -62.97
C VAL A 401 3.00 1.45 -64.02
N PRO A 402 2.77 2.01 -65.22
CA PRO A 402 3.81 2.14 -66.24
C PRO A 402 4.95 3.04 -65.72
N GLY A 403 6.20 2.60 -65.88
CA GLY A 403 7.40 3.32 -65.40
C GLY A 403 7.94 2.88 -64.04
N LEU A 404 7.26 1.95 -63.34
CA LEU A 404 7.75 1.35 -62.10
C LEU A 404 8.41 -0.02 -62.38
N ARG A 405 9.63 -0.20 -61.87
CA ARG A 405 10.30 -1.50 -61.73
C ARG A 405 10.46 -1.80 -60.26
N VAL A 406 10.39 -3.06 -59.89
CA VAL A 406 10.47 -3.52 -58.51
C VAL A 406 11.50 -4.62 -58.43
N LEU A 407 12.44 -4.49 -57.51
CA LEU A 407 13.31 -5.55 -57.06
C LEU A 407 12.68 -6.17 -55.80
N PRO A 408 11.93 -7.29 -55.92
CA PRO A 408 11.25 -7.92 -54.79
C PRO A 408 12.28 -8.42 -53.76
N PRO A 409 11.88 -8.72 -52.51
CA PRO A 409 12.84 -9.16 -51.48
C PRO A 409 13.49 -10.51 -51.82
N GLY A 410 12.86 -11.33 -52.65
CA GLY A 410 13.35 -12.68 -53.00
C GLY A 410 13.09 -13.69 -51.88
N ARG A 411 13.89 -14.76 -51.84
CA ARG A 411 13.84 -15.76 -50.77
C ARG A 411 15.07 -15.61 -49.87
N PRO A 412 14.95 -14.91 -48.73
CA PRO A 412 16.09 -14.73 -47.84
C PRO A 412 16.55 -16.09 -47.27
N GLY A 413 17.85 -16.37 -47.40
CA GLY A 413 18.56 -17.43 -46.69
C GLY A 413 19.03 -16.99 -45.30
N GLU A 414 19.75 -17.88 -44.60
CA GLU A 414 20.17 -17.65 -43.21
C GLU A 414 21.08 -16.43 -43.01
N HIS A 415 21.88 -16.07 -44.02
CA HIS A 415 22.89 -15.02 -43.93
C HIS A 415 22.54 -13.76 -44.74
N THR A 416 21.41 -13.74 -45.44
CA THR A 416 21.06 -12.65 -46.37
C THR A 416 20.89 -11.31 -45.66
N ALA A 417 20.37 -11.31 -44.42
CA ALA A 417 20.24 -10.09 -43.61
C ALA A 417 21.60 -9.46 -43.26
N GLU A 418 22.67 -10.27 -43.12
CA GLU A 418 24.03 -9.75 -42.92
C GLU A 418 24.59 -9.15 -44.21
N LEU A 419 24.27 -9.72 -45.37
CA LEU A 419 24.70 -9.20 -46.67
C LEU A 419 24.13 -7.81 -46.97
N LEU A 420 22.93 -7.48 -46.44
CA LEU A 420 22.36 -6.13 -46.50
C LEU A 420 23.23 -5.07 -45.81
N GLN A 421 23.99 -5.47 -44.78
CA GLN A 421 24.80 -4.57 -43.94
C GLN A 421 26.30 -4.60 -44.31
N ARG A 422 26.65 -5.22 -45.44
CA ARG A 422 28.02 -5.34 -45.94
C ARG A 422 28.22 -4.56 -47.23
N ASP A 423 29.49 -4.40 -47.62
CA ASP A 423 29.91 -3.70 -48.84
C ASP A 423 29.23 -4.19 -50.13
N VAL A 424 28.78 -5.46 -50.17
CA VAL A 424 28.03 -6.04 -51.31
C VAL A 424 26.78 -5.22 -51.63
N MET A 425 26.06 -4.77 -50.60
CA MET A 425 24.91 -3.89 -50.79
C MET A 425 25.33 -2.55 -51.37
N SER A 426 26.37 -1.90 -50.84
CA SER A 426 26.87 -0.62 -51.37
C SER A 426 27.28 -0.71 -52.84
N VAL A 427 27.92 -1.82 -53.24
CA VAL A 427 28.24 -2.08 -54.66
C VAL A 427 26.96 -2.15 -55.50
N LEU A 428 25.96 -2.91 -55.06
CA LEU A 428 24.67 -3.00 -55.74
C LEU A 428 23.98 -1.62 -55.82
N LEU A 429 23.94 -0.86 -54.73
CA LEU A 429 23.33 0.48 -54.70
C LEU A 429 24.02 1.44 -55.68
N HIS A 430 25.34 1.34 -55.82
CA HIS A 430 26.10 2.12 -56.80
C HIS A 430 25.73 1.76 -58.25
N GLU A 431 25.54 0.47 -58.54
CA GLU A 431 25.07 0.00 -59.85
C GLU A 431 23.64 0.48 -60.15
N LEU A 432 22.73 0.33 -59.18
CA LEU A 432 21.32 0.72 -59.32
C LEU A 432 21.15 2.24 -59.52
N ARG A 433 22.07 3.05 -58.99
CA ARG A 433 22.05 4.51 -59.14
C ARG A 433 22.02 4.96 -60.60
N GLY A 434 22.60 4.18 -61.51
CA GLY A 434 22.60 4.44 -62.95
C GLY A 434 21.44 3.83 -63.72
N SER A 435 20.69 2.89 -63.11
CA SER A 435 19.67 2.10 -63.82
C SER A 435 18.31 2.78 -63.90
N ALA A 436 17.99 3.67 -62.96
CA ALA A 436 16.72 4.38 -62.88
C ALA A 436 16.91 5.86 -62.50
N ARG A 437 15.90 6.68 -62.78
CA ARG A 437 15.92 8.10 -62.37
C ARG A 437 15.83 8.24 -60.86
N TYR A 438 14.96 7.45 -60.24
CA TYR A 438 14.82 7.33 -58.79
C TYR A 438 14.93 5.88 -58.38
N VAL A 439 15.77 5.61 -57.37
CA VAL A 439 15.87 4.31 -56.71
C VAL A 439 15.34 4.49 -55.30
N LEU A 440 14.17 3.92 -55.01
CA LEU A 440 13.57 3.93 -53.67
C LEU A 440 13.91 2.64 -52.96
N ILE A 441 14.36 2.72 -51.72
CA ILE A 441 14.69 1.55 -50.91
C ILE A 441 13.72 1.50 -49.74
N ALA A 442 12.85 0.49 -49.75
CA ALA A 442 11.99 0.16 -48.62
C ALA A 442 12.79 -0.69 -47.64
N THR A 443 13.18 -0.10 -46.51
CA THR A 443 14.03 -0.76 -45.51
C THR A 443 13.23 -1.26 -44.33
N ALA A 444 13.84 -2.15 -43.55
CA ALA A 444 13.27 -2.61 -42.29
C ALA A 444 13.08 -1.46 -41.27
N PRO A 445 12.23 -1.67 -40.24
CA PRO A 445 11.90 -0.63 -39.28
C PRO A 445 13.09 -0.25 -38.38
N THR A 446 13.35 1.05 -38.26
CA THR A 446 14.52 1.60 -37.55
C THR A 446 14.47 1.46 -36.04
N SER A 447 13.29 1.17 -35.47
CA SER A 447 13.14 0.86 -34.02
C SER A 447 13.68 -0.52 -33.63
N VAL A 448 13.88 -1.42 -34.60
CA VAL A 448 14.29 -2.81 -34.33
C VAL A 448 15.52 -3.25 -35.12
N ARG A 449 15.76 -2.69 -36.31
CA ARG A 449 16.84 -3.10 -37.22
C ARG A 449 17.66 -1.90 -37.70
N ALA A 450 18.91 -2.16 -38.08
CA ALA A 450 19.88 -1.14 -38.47
C ALA A 450 20.09 -1.01 -39.99
N ASP A 451 19.34 -1.75 -40.80
CA ASP A 451 19.57 -1.84 -42.26
C ASP A 451 19.49 -0.47 -42.95
N ALA A 452 18.50 0.35 -42.54
CA ALA A 452 18.37 1.72 -43.05
C ALA A 452 19.59 2.60 -42.74
N TYR A 453 20.26 2.34 -41.60
CA TYR A 453 21.47 3.07 -41.21
C TYR A 453 22.70 2.56 -41.96
N ALA A 454 22.77 1.26 -42.27
CA ALA A 454 23.86 0.69 -43.06
C ALA A 454 23.85 1.21 -44.52
N MET A 455 22.68 1.49 -45.06
CA MET A 455 22.49 2.04 -46.41
C MET A 455 22.51 3.58 -46.45
N ALA A 456 22.71 4.23 -45.31
CA ALA A 456 22.63 5.69 -45.20
C ALA A 456 23.74 6.37 -46.02
N ASP A 457 24.96 5.87 -45.96
CA ASP A 457 26.12 6.50 -46.62
C ASP A 457 25.98 6.57 -48.15
N ASP A 458 25.23 5.64 -48.75
CA ASP A 458 24.97 5.59 -50.20
C ASP A 458 23.73 6.42 -50.62
N ALA A 459 22.90 6.83 -49.65
CA ALA A 459 21.63 7.48 -49.89
C ALA A 459 21.74 9.00 -50.03
N ASP A 460 21.02 9.57 -51.01
CA ASP A 460 20.94 11.03 -51.16
C ASP A 460 20.00 11.66 -50.13
N ALA A 461 18.94 10.94 -49.76
CA ALA A 461 17.88 11.45 -48.90
C ALA A 461 17.07 10.34 -48.24
N ALA A 462 16.42 10.66 -47.12
CA ALA A 462 15.50 9.77 -46.42
C ALA A 462 14.12 10.40 -46.20
N ILE A 463 13.08 9.57 -46.26
CA ILE A 463 11.70 9.92 -45.91
C ILE A 463 11.24 8.95 -44.83
N VAL A 464 11.15 9.44 -43.60
CA VAL A 464 10.87 8.60 -42.43
C VAL A 464 9.37 8.37 -42.29
N THR A 465 8.95 7.11 -42.29
CA THR A 465 7.55 6.72 -42.18
C THR A 465 7.19 6.46 -40.72
N VAL A 466 6.15 7.13 -40.22
CA VAL A 466 5.64 6.98 -38.85
C VAL A 466 4.19 6.51 -38.88
N GLU A 467 3.85 5.58 -38.00
CA GLU A 467 2.47 5.13 -37.78
C GLU A 467 1.92 5.80 -36.52
N LEU A 468 0.86 6.60 -36.64
CA LEU A 468 0.22 7.23 -35.48
C LEU A 468 -0.39 6.17 -34.57
N GLY A 469 -0.38 6.40 -33.26
CA GLY A 469 -0.86 5.45 -32.25
C GLY A 469 0.12 4.32 -31.90
N ARG A 470 1.11 4.05 -32.77
CA ARG A 470 2.13 3.00 -32.56
C ARG A 470 3.55 3.54 -32.42
N THR A 471 3.92 4.57 -33.16
CA THR A 471 5.27 5.16 -33.09
C THR A 471 5.45 5.94 -31.80
N ARG A 472 6.56 5.73 -31.09
CA ARG A 472 6.94 6.57 -29.95
C ARG A 472 7.66 7.81 -30.44
N VAL A 473 7.48 8.94 -29.75
CA VAL A 473 8.15 10.20 -30.11
C VAL A 473 9.67 10.04 -30.08
N SER A 474 10.20 9.36 -29.05
CA SER A 474 11.64 9.06 -28.90
C SER A 474 12.20 8.33 -30.12
N ASP A 475 11.52 7.27 -30.56
CA ASP A 475 12.01 6.40 -31.61
C ASP A 475 12.04 7.14 -32.96
N ALA A 476 11.07 8.03 -33.20
CA ALA A 476 11.05 8.87 -34.39
C ALA A 476 12.17 9.94 -34.36
N VAL A 477 12.40 10.59 -33.22
CA VAL A 477 13.51 11.54 -33.02
C VAL A 477 14.86 10.86 -33.24
N ASP A 478 15.05 9.69 -32.63
CA ASP A 478 16.30 8.93 -32.72
C ASP A 478 16.59 8.50 -34.17
N ALA A 479 15.55 8.06 -34.90
CA ALA A 479 15.67 7.70 -36.31
C ALA A 479 16.13 8.87 -37.18
N VAL A 480 15.48 10.03 -37.05
CA VAL A 480 15.84 11.25 -37.80
C VAL A 480 17.26 11.69 -37.46
N GLN A 481 17.57 11.86 -36.17
CA GLN A 481 18.89 12.33 -35.73
C GLN A 481 20.02 11.37 -36.12
N ARG A 482 19.77 10.06 -36.12
CA ARG A 482 20.79 9.09 -36.53
C ARG A 482 21.03 9.14 -38.04
N LEU A 483 20.00 9.26 -38.87
CA LEU A 483 20.15 9.43 -40.32
C LEU A 483 20.90 10.73 -40.66
N GLU A 484 20.54 11.85 -40.02
CA GLU A 484 21.23 13.12 -40.23
C GLU A 484 22.71 13.07 -39.79
N ARG A 485 23.02 12.37 -38.70
CA ARG A 485 24.41 12.14 -38.26
C ARG A 485 25.23 11.30 -39.24
N LEU A 486 24.57 10.45 -40.03
CA LEU A 486 25.18 9.65 -41.10
C LEU A 486 25.26 10.44 -42.42
N GLY A 487 24.92 11.73 -42.42
CA GLY A 487 25.04 12.60 -43.60
C GLY A 487 23.87 12.52 -44.57
N VAL A 488 22.81 11.79 -44.25
CA VAL A 488 21.61 11.71 -45.09
C VAL A 488 20.67 12.86 -44.77
N GLU A 489 20.25 13.59 -45.81
CA GLU A 489 19.21 14.61 -45.65
C GLU A 489 17.85 13.95 -45.40
N VAL A 490 17.30 14.12 -44.20
CA VAL A 490 15.92 13.70 -43.91
C VAL A 490 14.96 14.76 -44.47
N LEU A 491 14.37 14.48 -45.64
CA LEU A 491 13.48 15.40 -46.33
C LEU A 491 12.20 15.67 -45.53
N GLY A 492 11.79 14.70 -44.71
CA GLY A 492 10.66 14.82 -43.80
C GLY A 492 10.06 13.48 -43.40
N THR A 493 8.90 13.55 -42.75
CA THR A 493 8.15 12.38 -42.28
C THR A 493 6.85 12.16 -43.05
N VAL A 494 6.41 10.91 -43.15
CA VAL A 494 5.08 10.52 -43.66
C VAL A 494 4.28 9.87 -42.55
N GLY A 495 3.11 10.44 -42.22
CA GLY A 495 2.21 9.93 -41.20
C GLY A 495 1.17 8.97 -41.78
N LEU A 496 1.18 7.72 -41.30
CA LEU A 496 0.18 6.70 -41.62
C LEU A 496 -0.71 6.40 -40.39
N PRO A 497 -1.98 6.03 -40.61
CA PRO A 497 -2.90 5.71 -39.52
C PRO A 497 -2.60 4.36 -38.87
N GLU A 498 -3.00 4.22 -37.60
CA GLU A 498 -3.01 2.92 -36.91
C GLU A 498 -3.98 1.99 -37.63
N ARG A 499 -3.47 0.93 -38.27
CA ARG A 499 -4.36 -0.06 -38.88
C ARG A 499 -4.84 -1.01 -37.79
N ARG A 500 -6.08 -0.84 -37.34
CA ARG A 500 -6.77 -1.91 -36.60
C ARG A 500 -6.83 -3.13 -37.53
N PRO A 501 -6.40 -4.33 -37.09
CA PRO A 501 -6.67 -5.53 -37.87
C PRO A 501 -8.17 -5.55 -38.15
N ALA A 502 -8.54 -5.67 -39.43
CA ALA A 502 -9.94 -5.75 -39.82
C ALA A 502 -10.57 -6.85 -38.98
N GLU A 503 -11.51 -6.47 -38.12
CA GLU A 503 -12.31 -7.40 -37.36
C GLU A 503 -13.02 -8.27 -38.38
N VAL A 504 -12.58 -9.52 -38.51
CA VAL A 504 -13.20 -10.48 -39.41
C VAL A 504 -14.68 -10.51 -39.01
N PRO A 505 -15.62 -10.16 -39.91
CA PRO A 505 -17.04 -10.20 -39.56
C PRO A 505 -17.36 -11.63 -39.17
N VAL A 506 -17.59 -11.86 -37.87
CA VAL A 506 -18.14 -13.12 -37.40
C VAL A 506 -19.54 -13.21 -38.02
N PRO A 507 -19.87 -14.26 -38.79
CA PRO A 507 -21.19 -14.38 -39.39
C PRO A 507 -22.23 -14.34 -38.27
N GLU A 508 -23.14 -13.36 -38.35
CA GLU A 508 -24.25 -13.19 -37.44
C GLU A 508 -25.15 -14.43 -37.51
N ALA A 509 -25.08 -15.27 -36.46
CA ALA A 509 -25.96 -16.41 -36.32
C ALA A 509 -27.38 -15.92 -36.02
N ALA A 510 -28.33 -16.39 -36.85
CA ALA A 510 -29.75 -16.08 -36.79
C ALA A 510 -30.38 -16.26 -35.38
N PRO A 511 -31.43 -15.50 -35.05
CA PRO A 511 -31.97 -15.44 -33.69
C PRO A 511 -32.72 -16.74 -33.34
N ALA A 512 -32.29 -17.39 -32.26
CA ALA A 512 -33.02 -18.50 -31.65
C ALA A 512 -34.06 -17.94 -30.66
N GLU A 513 -35.31 -18.21 -30.99
CA GLU A 513 -36.51 -17.88 -30.25
C GLU A 513 -36.74 -18.86 -29.07
N HIS A 514 -37.22 -18.31 -27.94
CA HIS A 514 -37.86 -18.96 -26.78
C HIS A 514 -37.03 -19.83 -25.81
N ALA A 515 -36.88 -19.36 -24.56
CA ALA A 515 -37.62 -19.87 -23.39
C ALA A 515 -36.91 -19.51 -22.07
N GLY A 516 -37.65 -18.89 -21.15
CA GLY A 516 -37.18 -18.45 -19.85
C GLY A 516 -36.93 -19.56 -18.83
N GLN A 517 -36.40 -19.10 -17.69
CA GLN A 517 -36.20 -19.81 -16.42
C GLN A 517 -35.01 -20.77 -16.34
N ARG A 518 -33.87 -20.22 -15.87
CA ARG A 518 -32.94 -20.85 -14.89
C ARG A 518 -31.83 -19.88 -14.47
N SER A 519 -32.20 -18.81 -13.78
CA SER A 519 -31.28 -17.92 -13.06
C SER A 519 -31.01 -18.46 -11.65
N ALA A 520 -29.90 -19.19 -11.48
CA ALA A 520 -29.19 -19.41 -10.20
C ALA A 520 -27.92 -20.25 -10.38
N GLY A 521 -27.87 -21.15 -11.36
CA GLY A 521 -26.71 -22.04 -11.60
C GLY A 521 -25.62 -21.46 -12.52
N ALA A 522 -25.86 -20.33 -13.18
CA ALA A 522 -24.90 -19.71 -14.09
C ALA A 522 -23.79 -18.96 -13.33
N ALA A 523 -24.12 -18.20 -12.28
CA ALA A 523 -23.15 -17.42 -11.51
C ALA A 523 -22.07 -18.27 -10.83
N ILE A 524 -22.41 -19.48 -10.37
CA ILE A 524 -21.46 -20.41 -9.73
C ILE A 524 -20.52 -21.07 -10.76
N ARG A 525 -20.95 -21.19 -12.03
CA ARG A 525 -20.09 -21.71 -13.11
C ARG A 525 -19.16 -20.62 -13.66
N THR A 526 -19.63 -19.39 -13.77
CA THR A 526 -18.81 -18.25 -14.20
C THR A 526 -17.72 -17.91 -13.18
N ALA A 527 -17.99 -18.04 -11.88
CA ALA A 527 -16.99 -17.84 -10.83
C ALA A 527 -15.90 -18.93 -10.84
N ARG A 528 -16.27 -20.17 -11.13
CA ARG A 528 -15.33 -21.31 -11.23
C ARG A 528 -14.45 -21.22 -12.47
N ASP A 529 -15.03 -20.81 -13.60
CA ASP A 529 -14.30 -20.63 -14.86
C ASP A 529 -13.33 -19.43 -14.79
N LEU A 530 -13.71 -18.37 -14.07
CA LEU A 530 -12.82 -17.25 -13.76
C LEU A 530 -11.66 -17.69 -12.84
N PHE A 531 -11.94 -18.54 -11.84
CA PHE A 531 -10.94 -19.06 -10.90
C PHE A 531 -9.95 -20.03 -11.57
N GLU A 532 -10.40 -20.86 -12.51
CA GLU A 532 -9.55 -21.73 -13.33
C GLU A 532 -8.67 -20.91 -14.28
N ARG A 533 -9.22 -19.89 -14.94
CA ARG A 533 -8.44 -18.97 -15.81
C ARG A 533 -7.38 -18.20 -15.02
N LEU A 534 -7.67 -17.82 -13.78
CA LEU A 534 -6.72 -17.15 -12.87
C LEU A 534 -5.62 -18.10 -12.38
N ARG A 535 -5.91 -19.40 -12.16
CA ARG A 535 -4.89 -20.40 -11.77
C ARG A 535 -3.91 -20.73 -12.90
N VAL A 536 -4.40 -20.82 -14.14
CA VAL A 536 -3.56 -21.05 -15.33
C VAL A 536 -2.61 -19.86 -15.55
N TRP A 537 -3.09 -18.63 -15.32
CA TRP A 537 -2.26 -17.44 -15.38
C TRP A 537 -1.16 -17.39 -14.31
N TRP A 538 -1.34 -18.12 -13.20
CA TRP A 538 -0.38 -18.20 -12.08
C TRP A 538 0.49 -19.47 -12.07
N GLY A 539 0.41 -20.33 -13.10
CA GLY A 539 1.29 -21.50 -13.25
C GLY A 539 1.14 -22.60 -12.18
N LEU A 540 -0.03 -22.69 -11.52
CA LEU A 540 -0.29 -23.71 -10.49
C LEU A 540 -0.80 -25.03 -11.10
N PRO A 541 -0.40 -26.21 -10.58
CA PRO A 541 -0.89 -27.49 -11.08
C PRO A 541 -2.40 -27.70 -10.80
N PRO A 542 -3.10 -28.48 -11.66
CA PRO A 542 -4.52 -28.75 -11.51
C PRO A 542 -4.80 -29.55 -10.23
N SER A 543 -5.88 -29.21 -9.52
CA SER A 543 -6.26 -30.01 -8.34
C SER A 543 -6.76 -31.37 -8.80
N SER A 544 -6.07 -32.44 -8.42
CA SER A 544 -6.61 -33.79 -8.51
C SER A 544 -7.91 -33.85 -7.70
N ALA A 545 -9.03 -34.10 -8.37
CA ALA A 545 -10.29 -34.36 -7.72
C ALA A 545 -10.12 -35.52 -6.74
N ALA A 546 -10.43 -35.25 -5.48
CA ALA A 546 -10.44 -36.24 -4.42
C ALA A 546 -11.40 -37.39 -4.77
N ALA A 547 -10.93 -38.60 -4.50
CA ALA A 547 -11.67 -39.84 -4.58
C ALA A 547 -12.98 -39.76 -3.77
N THR A 548 -14.09 -40.05 -4.44
CA THR A 548 -15.37 -40.32 -3.78
C THR A 548 -15.43 -41.80 -3.39
N PRO A 549 -15.77 -42.16 -2.14
CA PRO A 549 -15.98 -43.56 -1.77
C PRO A 549 -17.32 -44.08 -2.30
N ALA A 550 -17.29 -45.28 -2.90
CA ALA A 550 -18.43 -46.16 -3.05
C ALA A 550 -18.95 -46.56 -1.65
N GLY A 551 -20.22 -46.79 -1.36
CA GLY A 551 -21.45 -46.78 -2.13
C GLY A 551 -22.59 -47.08 -1.14
N VAL A 552 -23.77 -46.50 -1.36
CA VAL A 552 -25.02 -46.93 -0.72
C VAL A 552 -26.10 -46.80 -1.78
N THR A 553 -26.46 -47.93 -2.40
CA THR A 553 -27.59 -48.02 -3.33
C THR A 553 -28.75 -48.65 -2.59
N ALA A 554 -29.83 -47.87 -2.47
CA ALA A 554 -31.13 -48.34 -2.02
C ALA A 554 -31.81 -49.20 -3.11
N ALA A 555 -32.55 -50.19 -2.62
CA ALA A 555 -33.19 -51.30 -3.32
C ALA A 555 -34.25 -50.92 -4.37
N GLN A 556 -34.50 -51.85 -5.30
CA GLN A 556 -35.80 -52.30 -5.82
C GLN A 556 -35.64 -53.72 -6.48
N PRO A 557 -36.73 -54.51 -6.66
CA PRO A 557 -36.82 -55.92 -6.25
C PRO A 557 -36.83 -56.99 -7.37
N THR A 558 -36.89 -58.27 -6.94
CA THR A 558 -37.26 -59.54 -7.66
C THR A 558 -36.28 -60.01 -8.75
N GLU A 559 -35.93 -61.28 -8.94
CA GLU A 559 -36.43 -62.60 -8.50
C GLU A 559 -35.31 -63.66 -8.76
N ASP A 560 -35.52 -64.87 -8.27
CA ASP A 560 -34.85 -66.15 -8.58
C ASP A 560 -33.56 -66.61 -7.84
N ARG A 561 -33.80 -67.71 -7.10
CA ARG A 561 -32.91 -68.70 -6.45
C ARG A 561 -32.36 -69.69 -7.51
N PRO A 562 -31.57 -70.75 -7.17
CA PRO A 562 -30.93 -71.13 -5.90
C PRO A 562 -29.46 -71.63 -6.01
N ALA A 563 -28.82 -71.87 -4.84
CA ALA A 563 -28.21 -73.16 -4.41
C ALA A 563 -26.81 -73.07 -3.73
N GLY A 564 -26.66 -73.84 -2.65
CA GLY A 564 -25.39 -74.30 -2.03
C GLY A 564 -24.87 -73.43 -0.87
N ALA A 565 -25.01 -73.82 0.42
CA ALA A 565 -24.10 -74.70 1.19
C ALA A 565 -22.70 -74.04 1.37
N GLU A 566 -22.09 -73.87 2.54
CA GLU A 566 -22.08 -74.57 3.83
C GLU A 566 -21.36 -73.69 4.88
N GLN A 567 -21.75 -73.84 6.16
CA GLN A 567 -20.94 -73.93 7.42
C GLN A 567 -19.56 -73.21 7.53
N ALA A 568 -19.04 -72.77 8.67
CA ALA A 568 -19.42 -72.51 10.06
C ALA A 568 -18.09 -72.08 10.75
N GLU A 569 -18.19 -71.44 11.93
CA GLU A 569 -17.20 -71.55 13.03
C GLU A 569 -15.88 -70.73 12.92
N LYS A 570 -15.19 -70.22 13.96
CA LYS A 570 -15.45 -69.62 15.29
C LYS A 570 -14.06 -69.19 15.81
N ALA A 571 -14.00 -68.04 16.48
CA ALA A 571 -13.13 -67.62 17.59
C ALA A 571 -11.61 -67.98 17.70
N ASP A 572 -10.88 -66.93 18.13
CA ASP A 572 -9.95 -66.88 19.29
C ASP A 572 -8.42 -66.82 19.10
N ARG A 573 -7.88 -65.69 19.57
CA ARG A 573 -6.73 -65.42 20.45
C ARG A 573 -5.35 -66.12 20.33
N THR A 574 -4.36 -65.22 20.37
CA THR A 574 -3.07 -65.20 21.12
C THR A 574 -1.90 -66.08 20.70
N GLY A 575 -0.71 -65.44 20.67
CA GLY A 575 0.49 -66.01 21.28
C GLY A 575 1.77 -66.06 20.44
N THR A 576 2.65 -65.06 20.68
CA THR A 576 4.09 -65.21 20.99
C THR A 576 5.03 -65.94 20.01
N SER A 577 6.07 -65.24 19.53
CA SER A 577 7.50 -65.55 19.84
C SER A 577 8.48 -64.74 18.98
N GLU A 578 9.43 -64.10 19.67
CA GLU A 578 10.78 -63.70 19.20
C GLU A 578 11.65 -64.96 18.99
N PRO A 579 12.78 -64.96 18.24
CA PRO A 579 14.02 -64.32 18.75
C PRO A 579 15.09 -63.86 17.70
N ALA A 580 16.12 -63.17 18.23
CA ALA A 580 17.57 -63.25 17.90
C ALA A 580 18.26 -62.26 16.89
N ALA A 581 19.32 -61.63 17.41
CA ALA A 581 20.37 -60.76 16.80
C ALA A 581 21.47 -61.59 16.04
N PRO A 582 22.66 -61.07 15.58
CA PRO A 582 23.28 -59.72 15.70
C PRO A 582 24.10 -59.20 14.45
N ALA A 583 24.55 -57.93 14.47
CA ALA A 583 25.85 -57.46 13.93
C ALA A 583 26.10 -55.95 14.23
N ALA A 584 27.33 -55.58 14.54
CA ALA A 584 27.88 -54.24 14.83
C ALA A 584 29.22 -54.08 14.05
N PRO A 585 30.03 -52.98 14.15
CA PRO A 585 29.84 -51.51 14.12
C PRO A 585 30.82 -50.85 13.07
N PRO A 586 31.18 -49.53 13.07
CA PRO A 586 32.10 -48.92 14.06
C PRO A 586 31.85 -47.43 14.46
N GLU A 587 32.52 -47.01 15.54
CA GLU A 587 32.66 -45.65 16.13
C GLU A 587 33.63 -44.71 15.34
N PRO A 588 33.89 -43.44 15.75
CA PRO A 588 34.76 -43.07 16.91
C PRO A 588 34.12 -42.05 17.91
N ALA A 589 34.37 -42.15 19.22
CA ALA A 589 35.43 -41.51 20.05
C ALA A 589 35.38 -39.96 20.06
N GLU A 590 35.43 -39.20 21.17
CA GLU A 590 36.05 -39.42 22.49
C GLU A 590 35.51 -38.36 23.51
N GLU A 591 35.30 -38.76 24.76
CA GLU A 591 35.15 -37.89 25.95
C GLU A 591 36.53 -37.38 26.42
N ASP A 592 36.60 -36.24 27.12
CA ASP A 592 36.99 -36.27 28.54
C ASP A 592 36.69 -34.97 29.30
N ARG A 593 36.24 -35.14 30.55
CA ARG A 593 36.10 -34.14 31.62
C ARG A 593 37.07 -34.55 32.72
N THR A 594 37.66 -33.58 33.43
CA THR A 594 38.00 -33.54 34.88
C THR A 594 39.26 -32.69 35.09
N GLU A 595 39.58 -32.01 36.20
CA GLU A 595 38.92 -31.53 37.43
C GLU A 595 39.98 -30.64 38.15
N GLN A 596 39.51 -29.84 39.12
CA GLN A 596 40.19 -29.49 40.40
C GLN A 596 41.35 -28.46 40.49
N ALA A 597 40.99 -27.29 41.07
CA ALA A 597 41.29 -26.86 42.46
C ALA A 597 42.46 -25.87 42.82
N VAL A 598 42.08 -24.62 43.19
CA VAL A 598 42.27 -23.82 44.47
C VAL A 598 43.70 -23.68 45.11
N PRO A 599 44.06 -22.65 45.96
CA PRO A 599 43.90 -21.16 46.01
C PRO A 599 45.23 -20.38 46.35
N GLU A 600 45.19 -19.04 46.43
CA GLU A 600 45.94 -18.09 47.33
C GLU A 600 45.96 -16.69 46.67
N ALA A 601 46.05 -15.51 47.28
CA ALA A 601 45.75 -14.93 48.59
C ALA A 601 45.82 -13.38 48.37
N GLU A 602 45.03 -12.64 49.15
CA GLU A 602 44.90 -11.18 49.34
C GLU A 602 46.23 -10.39 49.60
N PRO A 603 46.23 -9.07 49.91
CA PRO A 603 45.24 -7.97 49.75
C PRO A 603 45.88 -6.64 49.25
N ALA A 604 45.06 -5.60 48.99
CA ALA A 604 45.39 -4.21 49.39
C ALA A 604 44.26 -3.21 49.00
N ALA A 605 43.61 -2.63 50.01
CA ALA A 605 43.10 -1.25 49.96
C ALA A 605 44.10 -0.37 50.74
N PRO A 606 44.21 0.95 50.48
CA PRO A 606 43.27 1.87 51.12
C PRO A 606 42.98 3.19 50.36
N GLY A 607 41.96 3.92 50.81
CA GLY A 607 42.12 5.36 51.03
C GLY A 607 41.41 6.34 50.08
N PRO A 608 40.57 7.26 50.61
CA PRO A 608 39.91 8.34 49.88
C PRO A 608 40.71 9.66 49.93
N GLU A 609 40.59 10.51 48.92
CA GLU A 609 41.06 11.91 48.97
C GLU A 609 40.15 12.84 48.14
N ALA A 610 39.48 13.76 48.84
CA ALA A 610 39.23 15.15 48.38
C ALA A 610 40.40 16.01 48.92
N PRO A 611 40.52 17.35 48.75
CA PRO A 611 39.81 18.35 47.93
C PRO A 611 40.77 19.33 47.18
N ALA A 612 40.26 20.23 46.32
CA ALA A 612 40.90 21.53 46.04
C ALA A 612 39.91 22.56 45.42
N ALA A 613 39.63 23.61 46.19
CA ALA A 613 39.12 24.92 45.74
C ALA A 613 40.33 25.88 45.50
N PRO A 614 40.25 27.23 45.39
CA PRO A 614 39.14 28.19 45.18
C PRO A 614 39.47 29.37 44.19
N ALA A 615 38.56 30.38 44.17
CA ALA A 615 38.76 31.83 43.93
C ALA A 615 38.76 32.36 42.48
N ALA A 616 38.32 33.59 42.17
CA ALA A 616 37.45 34.62 42.77
C ALA A 616 37.36 35.80 41.77
N ALA A 617 36.37 36.68 41.98
CA ALA A 617 36.25 38.07 41.49
C ALA A 617 35.95 38.23 39.97
N ASP A 618 34.87 38.89 39.53
CA ASP A 618 34.49 40.28 39.81
C ASP A 618 33.04 40.52 39.32
N GLY A 619 32.26 41.32 40.06
CA GLY A 619 31.07 42.00 39.53
C GLY A 619 31.41 43.45 39.18
N PRO A 620 30.44 44.38 39.15
CA PRO A 620 29.05 44.29 38.66
C PRO A 620 28.72 45.47 37.71
N VAL A 621 27.59 45.42 36.97
CA VAL A 621 26.90 46.67 36.56
C VAL A 621 25.38 46.52 36.67
N VAL A 622 24.83 47.43 37.48
CA VAL A 622 23.41 47.70 37.76
C VAL A 622 22.88 48.79 36.82
N LYS A 623 21.61 48.71 36.42
CA LYS A 623 20.62 49.82 36.29
C LYS A 623 19.25 49.19 35.99
N LYS A 624 18.29 49.13 36.94
CA LYS A 624 17.25 50.16 37.29
C LYS A 624 16.58 50.78 36.04
N SER A 625 15.27 51.04 35.93
CA SER A 625 14.04 50.85 36.72
C SER A 625 12.90 51.49 35.89
N ALA A 626 11.65 51.17 36.23
CA ALA A 626 10.45 52.04 36.22
C ALA A 626 9.55 52.19 34.96
N VAL A 627 8.46 51.41 35.00
CA VAL A 627 6.98 51.70 34.92
C VAL A 627 6.53 53.16 35.28
N PRO A 628 5.28 53.67 35.12
CA PRO A 628 4.12 53.53 34.18
C PRO A 628 3.52 54.91 33.70
N ALA A 629 2.41 54.90 32.91
CA ALA A 629 1.14 55.69 33.06
C ALA A 629 0.41 55.80 31.69
N GLN A 630 -0.87 55.49 31.46
CA GLN A 630 -2.18 55.89 32.02
C GLN A 630 -2.82 57.13 31.33
N GLN A 631 -4.12 56.98 30.98
CA GLN A 631 -5.18 57.99 30.70
C GLN A 631 -5.22 58.65 29.30
N ALA A 632 -6.31 58.43 28.54
CA ALA A 632 -7.58 59.20 28.49
C ALA A 632 -7.40 60.49 27.63
N GLY A 633 -8.30 60.93 26.77
CA GLY A 633 -9.66 60.60 26.39
C GLY A 633 -10.20 61.81 25.61
N THR A 634 -11.30 61.59 24.87
CA THR A 634 -12.34 62.55 24.47
C THR A 634 -12.14 63.62 23.38
N ALA A 635 -13.24 63.73 22.60
CA ALA A 635 -13.79 64.86 21.82
C ALA A 635 -13.21 65.08 20.41
N ALA A 636 -13.91 64.66 19.36
CA ALA A 636 -15.08 65.29 18.72
C ALA A 636 -14.64 66.35 17.70
N ASP A 637 -14.92 66.13 16.41
CA ASP A 637 -15.87 66.99 15.70
C ASP A 637 -16.25 66.40 14.33
N ASP A 638 -17.47 66.72 13.94
CA ASP A 638 -18.17 66.40 12.69
C ASP A 638 -17.41 66.86 11.43
N ALA A 639 -17.60 66.13 10.32
CA ALA A 639 -18.16 66.71 9.09
C ALA A 639 -18.12 65.74 7.90
N ASP A 640 -19.32 65.48 7.40
CA ASP A 640 -19.71 65.51 5.99
C ASP A 640 -19.29 64.42 4.99
N LEU A 641 -20.37 63.77 4.53
CA LEU A 641 -20.74 63.57 3.13
C LEU A 641 -19.89 62.60 2.29
N ALA A 642 -20.45 61.39 2.22
CA ALA A 642 -20.75 60.59 1.02
C ALA A 642 -20.89 61.36 -0.33
N PRO A 643 -21.16 60.71 -1.48
CA PRO A 643 -21.18 59.26 -1.77
C PRO A 643 -20.45 58.92 -3.10
N GLN A 644 -20.30 57.64 -3.44
CA GLN A 644 -21.08 57.02 -4.53
C GLN A 644 -20.63 55.60 -4.87
N ARG A 645 -21.64 54.73 -4.82
CA ARG A 645 -21.90 53.46 -5.51
C ARG A 645 -21.24 52.18 -5.00
#